data_AF-A0A3B8PGX5-F1
#
_entry.id   AF-A0A3B8PGX5-F1
#
_cell.length_a   1.000
_cell.length_b   1.000
_cell.length_c   1.000
_cell.angle_alpha   90.00
_cell.angle_beta   90.00
_cell.angle_gamma   90.00
#
_symmetry.space_group_name_H-M   'P 1'
#
loop_
_entity.id
_entity.type
_entity.pdbx_description
1 polymer ?
#
loop_
_entity_poly.entity_id
_entity_poly.type
_entity_poly.pdbx_seq_one_letter_code
_entity_poly.pdbx_strand_id
1 'polypeptide(L)'
;MDNHPPYQPLRVAATCLVVSLLVLLGLGAWAGGFLPLGFGEATVSDRPTGPDDRPIIPRFDLRDSLGTVQQVGGDSEAPATVVVFLSPTCPISRSYVPMLGRLHRAAALRHVRVLGILVGANENSGPEFGAGFPLVSETSQPEARAVRDCLDPTHVPEAFVIDSDGRLCYRGRIDDHYIDVGRRRQKATRRDLARAIDTVLGGRSRELTRTLPVGCLLESPPGEAETATSVTWSSHVAELVHRRCGRCHRAETPTPFPLRTYDDVAARSRQVLDVVTRRIMPPWKPRPEFGHFQDELRLDESELSLLRKWLESGLPRGDMATAPAAPAYRGGWVLGEPDLVLTMPEAASIPAEGDDVYWYFVIPSGLVSDRMITAIDFRPGNSRVVHHASFRYDDTGRARLLDATDPAPGYRRRGGWGFSSGGTLGGWAAGVQPRRLASGLGRPITAGSDFVLQVHYHPTGQAEQDRSRVGIYFLPDRSQSVGSAAAEITPVVEIFVGEMSLEIPAGRSDLHHSAEYTLPVPVTLHSVLPHMHLLGRRCRSWAVLPNGRQVPLVAIDDWDFNWQGQYHLRKPLKLPAGARLVHEAWYDNSSGNPFNPHSPPRRVIWGEGTSAEMGLLLLDVTADSAADRKKLIRHNWSHFVEQYRRLSGNR
;
A
#
# COMPACT_ATOMS: atom_id res chain seq x y z
N MET A 1 -30.14 33.14 59.05
CA MET A 1 -28.85 33.50 58.47
C MET A 1 -28.64 32.56 57.31
N ASP A 2 -28.73 33.05 56.08
CA ASP A 2 -28.05 32.47 54.92
C ASP A 2 -28.02 33.54 53.82
N ASN A 3 -26.80 33.97 53.53
CA ASN A 3 -26.44 35.03 52.59
C ASN A 3 -26.30 34.44 51.19
N HIS A 4 -27.14 34.84 50.25
CA HIS A 4 -26.85 34.71 48.82
C HIS A 4 -26.66 36.11 48.20
N PRO A 5 -25.54 36.38 47.51
CA PRO A 5 -25.36 37.64 46.78
C PRO A 5 -26.08 37.58 45.41
N PRO A 6 -26.45 38.74 44.82
CA PRO A 6 -27.21 38.78 43.58
C PRO A 6 -26.32 38.48 42.36
N TYR A 7 -26.88 37.66 41.46
CA TYR A 7 -26.32 37.26 40.17
C TYR A 7 -26.06 38.49 39.27
N GLN A 8 -24.82 38.69 38.81
CA GLN A 8 -24.46 39.73 37.84
C GLN A 8 -24.45 39.17 36.40
N PRO A 9 -25.36 39.57 35.50
CA PRO A 9 -25.47 39.03 34.14
C PRO A 9 -24.34 39.49 33.18
N LEU A 10 -23.52 40.47 33.57
CA LEU A 10 -22.49 41.05 32.71
C LEU A 10 -21.20 40.22 32.60
N ARG A 11 -20.91 39.32 33.55
CA ARG A 11 -19.74 38.43 33.45
C ARG A 11 -19.98 37.26 32.50
N VAL A 12 -21.19 36.72 32.45
CA VAL A 12 -21.52 35.57 31.57
C VAL A 12 -21.48 35.96 30.09
N ALA A 13 -21.96 37.15 29.74
CA ALA A 13 -21.92 37.64 28.35
C ALA A 13 -20.48 37.88 27.85
N ALA A 14 -19.59 38.40 28.69
CA ALA A 14 -18.18 38.61 28.34
C ALA A 14 -17.42 37.27 28.21
N THR A 15 -17.71 36.29 29.05
CA THR A 15 -17.09 34.95 28.95
C THR A 15 -17.58 34.20 27.71
N CYS A 16 -18.86 34.30 27.34
CA CYS A 16 -19.37 33.70 26.11
C CYS A 16 -18.77 34.35 24.85
N LEU A 17 -18.57 35.67 24.82
CA LEU A 17 -17.96 36.33 23.66
C LEU A 17 -16.48 35.96 23.47
N VAL A 18 -15.72 35.83 24.58
CA VAL A 18 -14.31 35.41 24.54
C VAL A 18 -14.18 33.93 24.15
N VAL A 19 -15.08 33.06 24.63
CA VAL A 19 -15.12 31.66 24.22
C VAL A 19 -15.52 31.52 22.75
N SER A 20 -16.46 32.32 22.24
CA SER A 20 -16.82 32.32 20.81
C SER A 20 -15.70 32.86 19.91
N LEU A 21 -14.94 33.87 20.35
CA LEU A 21 -13.76 34.37 19.61
C LEU A 21 -12.59 33.37 19.63
N LEU A 22 -12.38 32.65 20.73
CA LEU A 22 -11.38 31.57 20.82
C LEU A 22 -11.80 30.34 20.00
N VAL A 23 -13.09 30.05 19.89
CA VAL A 23 -13.62 28.99 19.01
C VAL A 23 -13.52 29.39 17.53
N LEU A 24 -13.73 30.67 17.18
CA LEU A 24 -13.53 31.16 15.81
C LEU A 24 -12.05 31.21 15.41
N LEU A 25 -11.14 31.58 16.33
CA LEU A 25 -9.69 31.48 16.12
C LEU A 25 -9.21 30.01 16.05
N GLY A 26 -9.85 29.12 16.81
CA GLY A 26 -9.60 27.67 16.75
C GLY A 26 -10.13 27.00 15.47
N LEU A 27 -11.27 27.46 14.94
CA LEU A 27 -11.84 26.96 13.68
C LEU A 27 -11.09 27.50 12.44
N GLY A 28 -10.56 28.72 12.51
CA GLY A 28 -9.66 29.26 11.47
C GLY A 28 -8.37 28.45 11.31
N ALA A 29 -7.88 27.82 12.38
CA ALA A 29 -6.73 26.92 12.36
C ALA A 29 -7.05 25.51 11.79
N TRP A 30 -8.34 25.11 11.76
CA TRP A 30 -8.77 23.83 11.19
C TRP A 30 -9.09 23.92 9.69
N ALA A 31 -9.52 25.08 9.20
CA ALA A 31 -9.82 25.29 7.78
C ALA A 31 -8.57 25.58 6.92
N GLY A 32 -7.41 25.85 7.54
CA GLY A 32 -6.18 26.18 6.82
C GLY A 32 -4.96 25.50 7.41
N GLY A 33 -4.81 24.18 7.24
CA GLY A 33 -3.54 23.44 7.12
C GLY A 33 -2.31 23.82 7.98
N PHE A 34 -2.45 24.49 9.11
CA PHE A 34 -1.37 24.93 9.99
C PHE A 34 -1.38 24.10 11.27
N LEU A 35 -0.91 22.85 11.18
CA LEU A 35 -0.30 22.23 12.36
C LEU A 35 1.05 22.91 12.58
N PRO A 36 1.32 23.50 13.76
CA PRO A 36 2.63 24.05 14.05
C PRO A 36 3.63 22.88 14.05
N LEU A 37 4.61 22.93 13.14
CA LEU A 37 5.80 22.11 13.22
C LEU A 37 6.51 22.52 14.51
N GLY A 38 6.35 21.75 15.58
CA GLY A 38 7.12 21.95 16.82
C GLY A 38 8.60 21.70 16.53
N PHE A 39 9.39 22.77 16.48
CA PHE A 39 10.85 22.73 16.39
C PHE A 39 11.41 22.92 17.80
N GLY A 40 12.26 22.00 18.26
CA GLY A 40 12.81 22.02 19.61
C GLY A 40 13.76 23.20 19.86
N GLU A 41 13.73 23.75 21.08
CA GLU A 41 14.68 24.78 21.54
C GLU A 41 16.09 24.20 21.67
N ALA A 42 17.09 24.93 21.16
CA ALA A 42 18.49 24.54 21.20
C ALA A 42 19.20 25.19 22.41
N THR A 43 19.74 24.36 23.31
CA THR A 43 20.78 24.78 24.26
C THR A 43 22.11 24.90 23.54
N VAL A 44 22.74 26.08 23.64
CA VAL A 44 24.06 26.38 23.08
C VAL A 44 25.14 25.60 23.84
N SER A 45 25.91 24.75 23.14
CA SER A 45 27.20 24.25 23.61
C SER A 45 28.28 24.68 22.62
N ASP A 46 29.47 24.97 23.14
CA ASP A 46 30.62 25.60 22.48
C ASP A 46 31.00 25.10 21.08
N ARG A 47 31.73 25.95 20.34
CA ARG A 47 32.21 25.69 18.97
C ARG A 47 33.39 24.69 18.96
N PRO A 48 33.28 23.49 18.37
CA PRO A 48 34.45 22.68 18.02
C PRO A 48 35.41 23.35 17.02
N THR A 49 36.68 22.94 17.03
CA THR A 49 37.82 23.62 16.39
C THR A 49 38.52 22.81 15.28
N GLY A 50 37.84 21.82 14.68
CA GLY A 50 38.39 21.03 13.55
C GLY A 50 38.27 21.74 12.18
N PRO A 51 39.09 21.36 11.18
CA PRO A 51 38.98 21.88 9.81
C PRO A 51 37.70 21.39 9.12
N ASP A 52 37.07 22.27 8.35
CA ASP A 52 35.83 22.01 7.62
C ASP A 52 36.14 21.31 6.28
N ASP A 53 35.74 20.04 6.16
CA ASP A 53 36.02 19.16 5.02
C ASP A 53 34.84 19.03 4.04
N ARG A 54 33.81 19.85 4.21
CA ARG A 54 32.59 19.79 3.39
C ARG A 54 32.86 20.21 1.94
N PRO A 55 32.35 19.46 0.95
CA PRO A 55 32.45 19.86 -0.46
C PRO A 55 31.84 21.24 -0.71
N ILE A 56 32.52 22.08 -1.49
CA ILE A 56 32.01 23.37 -1.95
C ILE A 56 31.29 23.15 -3.28
N ILE A 57 30.00 23.50 -3.31
CA ILE A 57 29.17 23.46 -4.50
C ILE A 57 29.35 24.79 -5.23
N PRO A 58 29.78 24.80 -6.51
CA PRO A 58 29.90 26.04 -7.27
C PRO A 58 28.52 26.67 -7.50
N ARG A 59 28.52 27.95 -7.86
CA ARG A 59 27.27 28.68 -8.13
C ARG A 59 26.65 28.23 -9.45
N PHE A 60 25.36 27.91 -9.38
CA PHE A 60 24.48 27.68 -10.53
C PHE A 60 23.23 28.55 -10.38
N ASP A 61 22.82 29.21 -11.45
CA ASP A 61 21.60 30.02 -11.49
C ASP A 61 20.58 29.32 -12.40
N LEU A 62 19.48 28.82 -11.82
CA LEU A 62 18.45 28.03 -12.50
C LEU A 62 17.17 28.85 -12.64
N ARG A 63 16.41 28.69 -13.73
CA ARG A 63 15.06 29.28 -13.84
C ARG A 63 14.00 28.25 -13.48
N ASP A 64 13.20 28.53 -12.47
CA ASP A 64 12.07 27.66 -12.10
C ASP A 64 10.91 27.75 -13.09
N SER A 65 9.88 26.92 -12.87
CA SER A 65 8.66 26.87 -13.69
C SER A 65 7.86 28.17 -13.71
N LEU A 66 8.17 29.15 -12.86
CA LEU A 66 7.57 30.48 -12.84
C LEU A 66 8.51 31.54 -13.46
N GLY A 67 9.67 31.14 -13.98
CA GLY A 67 10.68 32.02 -14.57
C GLY A 67 11.57 32.73 -13.54
N THR A 68 11.42 32.43 -12.25
CA THR A 68 12.23 33.03 -11.17
C THR A 68 13.60 32.37 -11.13
N VAL A 69 14.65 33.17 -10.95
CA VAL A 69 16.02 32.66 -10.82
C VAL A 69 16.25 32.12 -9.42
N GLN A 70 16.67 30.86 -9.33
CA GLN A 70 16.98 30.10 -8.13
C GLN A 70 18.49 29.80 -8.14
N GLN A 71 19.22 30.41 -7.20
CA GLN A 71 20.65 30.14 -7.01
C GLN A 71 20.85 28.84 -6.23
N VAL A 72 21.75 27.98 -6.70
CA VAL A 72 22.24 26.79 -6.01
C VAL A 72 23.76 26.89 -5.87
N GLY A 73 24.29 26.69 -4.66
CA GLY A 73 25.73 26.74 -4.42
C GLY A 73 26.34 28.15 -4.51
N GLY A 74 27.65 28.22 -4.27
CA GLY A 74 28.41 29.45 -4.09
C GLY A 74 27.92 30.33 -2.94
N ASP A 75 28.54 31.49 -2.77
CA ASP A 75 28.16 32.46 -1.74
C ASP A 75 26.73 32.98 -1.99
N SER A 76 25.91 32.98 -0.95
CA SER A 76 24.50 33.36 -1.05
C SER A 76 23.98 34.10 0.17
N GLU A 77 23.07 35.05 -0.06
CA GLU A 77 22.38 35.77 1.02
C GLU A 77 21.39 34.89 1.80
N ALA A 78 20.92 33.80 1.19
CA ALA A 78 20.07 32.84 1.89
C ALA A 78 20.94 32.00 2.84
N PRO A 79 20.55 31.84 4.11
CA PRO A 79 21.33 31.08 5.09
C PRO A 79 21.41 29.58 4.75
N ALA A 80 20.50 29.06 3.92
CA ALA A 80 20.61 27.73 3.33
C ALA A 80 19.81 27.63 2.02
N THR A 81 20.27 26.74 1.14
CA THR A 81 19.57 26.30 -0.07
C THR A 81 19.35 24.79 -0.01
N VAL A 82 18.11 24.36 -0.21
CA VAL A 82 17.70 22.96 -0.26
C VAL A 82 17.39 22.57 -1.70
N VAL A 83 18.02 21.50 -2.18
CA VAL A 83 17.76 20.91 -3.49
C VAL A 83 17.22 19.50 -3.29
N VAL A 84 16.09 19.18 -3.93
CA VAL A 84 15.50 17.83 -3.90
C VAL A 84 15.36 17.31 -5.31
N PHE A 85 16.01 16.20 -5.64
CA PHE A 85 15.82 15.52 -6.92
C PHE A 85 14.56 14.67 -6.85
N LEU A 86 13.69 14.82 -7.85
CA LEU A 86 12.37 14.20 -7.89
C LEU A 86 12.10 13.64 -9.28
N SER A 87 11.24 12.63 -9.40
CA SER A 87 10.77 12.14 -10.70
C SER A 87 9.25 12.07 -10.76
N PRO A 88 8.61 12.51 -11.85
CA PRO A 88 7.16 12.40 -12.04
C PRO A 88 6.68 10.94 -12.11
N THR A 89 7.57 10.01 -12.45
CA THR A 89 7.27 8.58 -12.58
C THR A 89 7.59 7.77 -11.32
N CYS A 90 8.24 8.38 -10.33
CA CYS A 90 8.53 7.71 -9.06
C CYS A 90 7.38 7.94 -8.06
N PRO A 91 6.66 6.89 -7.61
CA PRO A 91 5.53 7.05 -6.69
C PRO A 91 5.94 7.69 -5.35
N ILE A 92 7.15 7.40 -4.87
CA ILE A 92 7.68 7.97 -3.64
C ILE A 92 7.89 9.48 -3.79
N SER A 93 8.49 9.94 -4.90
CA SER A 93 8.66 11.37 -5.18
C SER A 93 7.33 12.12 -5.18
N ARG A 94 6.30 11.55 -5.83
CA ARG A 94 4.95 12.12 -5.86
C ARG A 94 4.33 12.25 -4.47
N SER A 95 4.45 11.21 -3.65
CA SER A 95 3.89 11.20 -2.29
C SER A 95 4.45 12.30 -1.38
N TYR A 96 5.70 12.74 -1.62
CA TYR A 96 6.33 13.77 -0.81
C TYR A 96 6.02 15.21 -1.26
N VAL A 97 5.38 15.40 -2.42
CA VAL A 97 5.11 16.76 -2.96
C VAL A 97 4.35 17.67 -1.98
N PRO A 98 3.24 17.25 -1.35
CA PRO A 98 2.55 18.11 -0.38
C PRO A 98 3.41 18.50 0.82
N MET A 99 4.18 17.54 1.34
CA MET A 99 5.09 17.76 2.47
C MET A 99 6.22 18.73 2.10
N LEU A 100 6.83 18.58 0.92
CA LEU A 100 7.85 19.51 0.42
C LEU A 100 7.28 20.92 0.21
N GLY A 101 6.03 21.04 -0.25
CA GLY A 101 5.34 22.33 -0.33
C GLY A 101 5.15 22.99 1.04
N ARG A 102 4.81 22.23 2.08
CA ARG A 102 4.78 22.75 3.47
C ARG A 102 6.16 23.14 3.97
N LEU A 103 7.16 22.29 3.72
CA LEU A 103 8.54 22.56 4.11
C LEU A 103 9.03 23.86 3.47
N HIS A 104 8.78 24.05 2.17
CA HIS A 104 9.12 25.28 1.44
C HIS A 104 8.50 26.52 2.10
N ARG A 105 7.20 26.51 2.40
CA ARG A 105 6.53 27.64 3.09
C ARG A 105 7.12 27.92 4.47
N ALA A 106 7.38 26.88 5.27
CA ALA A 106 7.98 27.03 6.59
C ALA A 106 9.45 27.51 6.52
N ALA A 107 10.20 27.03 5.53
CA ALA A 107 11.59 27.39 5.28
C ALA A 107 11.73 28.85 4.78
N ALA A 108 10.80 29.31 3.96
CA ALA A 108 10.77 30.68 3.44
C ALA A 108 10.68 31.74 4.55
N LEU A 109 9.95 31.46 5.64
CA LEU A 109 9.89 32.33 6.83
C LEU A 109 11.25 32.52 7.53
N ARG A 110 12.22 31.64 7.25
CA ARG A 110 13.60 31.69 7.75
C ARG A 110 14.61 31.98 6.63
N HIS A 111 14.12 32.51 5.51
CA HIS A 111 14.91 32.84 4.32
C HIS A 111 15.65 31.66 3.66
N VAL A 112 15.25 30.42 3.97
CA VAL A 112 15.82 29.21 3.34
C VAL A 112 15.13 28.96 2.01
N ARG A 113 15.92 28.78 0.95
CA ARG A 113 15.40 28.42 -0.37
C ARG A 113 15.17 26.92 -0.46
N VAL A 114 14.07 26.50 -1.07
CA VAL A 114 13.76 25.09 -1.34
C VAL A 114 13.38 24.95 -2.81
N LEU A 115 14.12 24.13 -3.54
CA LEU A 115 13.99 23.90 -4.97
C LEU A 115 13.91 22.39 -5.26
N GLY A 116 13.01 22.00 -6.16
CA GLY A 116 13.00 20.65 -6.74
C GLY A 116 13.61 20.63 -8.13
N ILE A 117 14.39 19.58 -8.43
CA ILE A 117 14.86 19.28 -9.78
C ILE A 117 14.16 18.02 -10.27
N LEU A 118 13.36 18.13 -11.33
CA LEU A 118 12.68 17.02 -11.96
C LEU A 118 13.60 16.33 -12.96
N VAL A 119 14.01 15.10 -12.64
CA VAL A 119 14.82 14.24 -13.51
C VAL A 119 13.96 13.33 -14.37
N GLY A 120 14.39 13.13 -15.62
CA GLY A 120 13.64 12.34 -16.61
C GLY A 120 12.27 12.92 -16.98
N ALA A 121 12.06 14.21 -16.71
CA ALA A 121 10.86 14.95 -17.02
C ALA A 121 11.00 15.69 -18.37
N ASN A 122 9.88 15.91 -19.06
CA ASN A 122 9.82 16.88 -20.15
C ASN A 122 9.49 18.28 -19.61
N GLU A 123 9.63 19.31 -20.44
CA GLU A 123 9.40 20.72 -20.04
C GLU A 123 8.00 20.97 -19.43
N ASN A 124 7.00 20.18 -19.82
CA ASN A 124 5.61 20.31 -19.35
C ASN A 124 5.28 19.51 -18.08
N SER A 125 6.22 18.75 -17.53
CA SER A 125 5.95 17.86 -16.38
C SER A 125 5.74 18.63 -15.05
N GLY A 126 6.22 19.88 -14.95
CA GLY A 126 6.15 20.68 -13.72
C GLY A 126 4.73 20.96 -13.23
N PRO A 127 3.84 21.56 -14.07
CA PRO A 127 2.44 21.79 -13.72
C PRO A 127 1.68 20.49 -13.36
N GLU A 128 1.91 19.40 -14.08
CA GLU A 128 1.28 18.09 -13.81
C GLU A 128 1.77 17.45 -12.51
N PHE A 129 3.00 17.76 -12.09
CA PHE A 129 3.54 17.34 -10.80
C PHE A 129 2.88 18.08 -9.63
N GLY A 130 2.26 19.25 -9.88
CA GLY A 130 1.36 19.93 -8.94
C GLY A 130 2.05 20.44 -7.67
N ALA A 131 3.32 20.84 -7.77
CA ALA A 131 4.11 21.24 -6.61
C ALA A 131 3.81 22.67 -6.14
N GLY A 132 3.61 22.83 -4.83
CA GLY A 132 3.49 24.14 -4.17
C GLY A 132 4.83 24.79 -3.82
N PHE A 133 5.89 24.53 -4.59
CA PHE A 133 7.24 25.06 -4.40
C PHE A 133 7.99 25.10 -5.76
N PRO A 134 9.08 25.88 -5.90
CA PRO A 134 9.85 26.00 -7.14
C PRO A 134 10.32 24.65 -7.70
N LEU A 135 10.11 24.43 -9.00
CA LEU A 135 10.57 23.25 -9.74
C LEU A 135 11.36 23.65 -10.99
N VAL A 136 12.42 22.91 -11.29
CA VAL A 136 13.24 23.04 -12.50
C VAL A 136 13.25 21.69 -13.22
N SER A 137 13.05 21.67 -14.53
CA SER A 137 13.23 20.45 -15.33
C SER A 137 14.71 20.29 -15.69
N GLU A 138 15.28 19.14 -15.36
CA GLU A 138 16.67 18.79 -15.68
C GLU A 138 16.96 18.93 -17.19
N THR A 139 16.01 18.51 -18.04
CA THR A 139 16.18 18.47 -19.49
C THR A 139 16.06 19.84 -20.15
N SER A 140 15.48 20.82 -19.44
CA SER A 140 15.22 22.16 -19.97
C SER A 140 16.42 23.10 -19.91
N GLN A 141 17.39 22.83 -19.02
CA GLN A 141 18.49 23.75 -18.71
C GLN A 141 19.80 22.99 -18.46
N PRO A 142 20.89 23.30 -19.19
CA PRO A 142 22.21 22.70 -18.96
C PRO A 142 22.71 22.83 -17.51
N GLU A 143 22.40 23.94 -16.85
CA GLU A 143 22.76 24.22 -15.47
C GLU A 143 22.10 23.23 -14.50
N ALA A 144 20.86 22.81 -14.76
CA ALA A 144 20.17 21.83 -13.93
C ALA A 144 20.86 20.45 -14.01
N ARG A 145 21.34 20.09 -15.19
CA ARG A 145 22.16 18.90 -15.39
C ARG A 145 23.53 19.02 -14.72
N ALA A 146 24.17 20.19 -14.77
CA ALA A 146 25.42 20.43 -14.07
C ALA A 146 25.26 20.34 -12.54
N VAL A 147 24.12 20.80 -11.98
CA VAL A 147 23.78 20.60 -10.57
C VAL A 147 23.62 19.12 -10.23
N ARG A 148 22.96 18.33 -11.08
CA ARG A 148 22.88 16.87 -10.92
C ARG A 148 24.27 16.23 -10.92
N ASP A 149 25.10 16.54 -11.92
CA ASP A 149 26.44 15.97 -12.05
C ASP A 149 27.34 16.35 -10.85
N CYS A 150 27.14 17.54 -10.29
CA CYS A 150 27.88 18.01 -9.12
C CYS A 150 27.41 17.36 -7.81
N LEU A 151 26.09 17.23 -7.59
CA LEU A 151 25.53 16.67 -6.36
C LEU A 151 25.48 15.13 -6.36
N ASP A 152 25.58 14.51 -7.55
CA ASP A 152 25.59 13.07 -7.78
C ASP A 152 24.50 12.31 -6.99
N PRO A 153 23.21 12.61 -7.21
CA PRO A 153 22.12 11.90 -6.59
C PRO A 153 22.05 10.46 -7.09
N THR A 154 21.74 9.55 -6.16
CA THR A 154 21.64 8.11 -6.41
C THR A 154 20.19 7.65 -6.53
N HIS A 155 19.26 8.41 -5.93
CA HIS A 155 17.84 8.08 -5.86
C HIS A 155 16.95 9.30 -6.09
N VAL A 156 15.67 9.04 -6.32
CA VAL A 156 14.59 10.02 -6.27
C VAL A 156 13.46 9.51 -5.36
N PRO A 157 13.08 10.24 -4.29
CA PRO A 157 13.67 11.50 -3.85
C PRO A 157 15.03 11.35 -3.16
N GLU A 158 15.93 12.30 -3.40
CA GLU A 158 17.13 12.54 -2.59
C GLU A 158 17.27 14.05 -2.36
N ALA A 159 17.51 14.45 -1.10
CA ALA A 159 17.54 15.83 -0.67
C ALA A 159 18.95 16.24 -0.24
N PHE A 160 19.31 17.49 -0.54
CA PHE A 160 20.60 18.11 -0.30
C PHE A 160 20.41 19.45 0.40
N VAL A 161 21.25 19.78 1.38
CA VAL A 161 21.25 21.10 2.05
C VAL A 161 22.62 21.72 1.91
N ILE A 162 22.66 22.95 1.38
CA ILE A 162 23.86 23.75 1.13
C ILE A 162 23.76 25.01 1.99
N ASP A 163 24.84 25.40 2.67
CA ASP A 163 24.87 26.64 3.48
C ASP A 163 25.14 27.90 2.64
N SER A 164 25.21 29.05 3.30
CA SER A 164 25.44 30.36 2.67
C SER A 164 26.79 30.49 1.97
N ASP A 165 27.76 29.66 2.33
CA ASP A 165 29.12 29.69 1.77
C ASP A 165 29.28 28.62 0.66
N GLY A 166 28.16 28.05 0.22
CA GLY A 166 28.14 27.01 -0.80
C GLY A 166 28.56 25.62 -0.31
N ARG A 167 28.72 25.38 1.00
CA ARG A 167 29.19 24.06 1.50
C ARG A 167 28.04 23.07 1.64
N LEU A 168 28.26 21.85 1.16
CA LEU A 168 27.28 20.77 1.28
C LEU A 168 27.22 20.23 2.72
N CYS A 169 26.09 20.43 3.37
CA CYS A 169 25.86 20.10 4.79
C CYS A 169 25.13 18.77 4.98
N TYR A 170 24.25 18.41 4.05
CA TYR A 170 23.42 17.21 4.14
C TYR A 170 23.19 16.60 2.78
N ARG A 171 23.16 15.26 2.72
CA ARG A 171 22.55 14.51 1.62
C ARG A 171 21.83 13.26 2.11
N GLY A 172 20.69 12.93 1.51
CA GLY A 172 20.00 11.66 1.77
C GLY A 172 18.48 11.74 1.70
N ARG A 173 17.79 10.95 2.52
CA ARG A 173 16.31 10.90 2.53
C ARG A 173 15.69 12.19 3.09
N ILE A 174 14.42 12.38 2.82
CA ILE A 174 13.67 13.51 3.39
C ILE A 174 13.29 13.25 4.85
N ASP A 175 12.67 12.11 5.11
CA ASP A 175 12.27 11.61 6.42
C ASP A 175 12.27 10.07 6.41
N ASP A 176 11.87 9.42 7.51
CA ASP A 176 11.81 7.97 7.62
C ASP A 176 10.43 7.35 7.36
N HIS A 177 9.53 8.08 6.68
CA HIS A 177 8.20 7.59 6.29
C HIS A 177 8.30 6.38 5.37
N TYR A 178 9.21 6.41 4.39
CA TYR A 178 9.55 5.25 3.58
C TYR A 178 10.77 4.55 4.19
N ILE A 179 10.60 3.25 4.46
CA ILE A 179 11.66 2.38 4.98
C ILE A 179 12.43 1.77 3.80
N ASP A 180 11.67 1.42 2.77
CA ASP A 180 12.15 0.79 1.55
C ASP A 180 11.12 1.01 0.41
N VAL A 181 11.48 0.62 -0.82
CA VAL A 181 10.52 0.58 -1.94
C VAL A 181 9.39 -0.40 -1.60
N GLY A 182 8.15 0.10 -1.68
CA GLY A 182 6.95 -0.68 -1.33
C GLY A 182 6.71 -0.85 0.18
N ARG A 183 7.56 -0.29 1.05
CA ARG A 183 7.42 -0.36 2.52
C ARG A 183 7.34 1.02 3.15
N ARG A 184 6.14 1.40 3.54
CA ARG A 184 5.84 2.71 4.16
C ARG A 184 5.37 2.54 5.61
N ARG A 185 5.83 3.42 6.49
CA ARG A 185 5.26 3.61 7.83
C ARG A 185 3.89 4.26 7.72
N GLN A 186 3.07 4.13 8.76
CA GLN A 186 1.87 4.98 8.86
C GLN A 186 2.25 6.46 9.02
N LYS A 187 3.30 6.76 9.78
CA LYS A 187 3.79 8.13 10.05
C LYS A 187 5.31 8.17 10.11
N ALA A 188 5.89 9.28 9.67
CA ALA A 188 7.31 9.57 9.90
C ALA A 188 7.57 9.80 11.40
N THR A 189 8.65 9.21 11.91
CA THR A 189 9.15 9.40 13.27
C THR A 189 10.41 10.27 13.32
N ARG A 190 11.12 10.42 12.20
CA ARG A 190 12.28 11.29 12.05
C ARG A 190 12.18 12.10 10.78
N ARG A 191 12.39 13.42 10.91
CA ARG A 191 12.34 14.40 9.81
C ARG A 191 13.75 14.88 9.48
N ASP A 192 14.52 14.04 8.80
CA ASP A 192 15.97 14.24 8.65
C ASP A 192 16.32 15.52 7.88
N LEU A 193 15.61 15.82 6.79
CA LEU A 193 15.81 17.06 6.02
C LEU A 193 15.50 18.32 6.85
N ALA A 194 14.40 18.32 7.60
CA ALA A 194 14.04 19.46 8.45
C ALA A 194 15.10 19.69 9.54
N ARG A 195 15.60 18.61 10.17
CA ARG A 195 16.68 18.67 11.16
C ARG A 195 17.99 19.17 10.55
N ALA A 196 18.30 18.79 9.32
CA ALA A 196 19.48 19.29 8.60
C ALA A 196 19.40 20.80 8.39
N ILE A 197 18.23 21.32 7.96
CA ILE A 197 17.99 22.76 7.84
C ILE A 197 18.21 23.46 9.19
N ASP A 198 17.63 22.94 10.28
CA ASP A 198 17.79 23.53 11.62
C ASP A 198 19.24 23.45 12.14
N THR A 199 20.02 22.50 11.66
CA THR A 199 21.45 22.35 12.00
C THR A 199 22.29 23.42 11.31
N VAL A 200 22.01 23.68 10.03
CA VAL A 200 22.65 24.76 9.25
C VAL A 200 22.29 26.12 9.81
N LEU A 201 20.99 26.40 10.01
CA LEU A 201 20.52 27.66 10.58
C LEU A 201 21.06 27.96 11.97
N GLY A 202 21.33 26.92 12.76
CA GLY A 202 21.94 27.06 14.08
C GLY A 202 23.47 27.22 14.06
N GLY A 203 24.12 27.25 12.89
CA GLY A 203 25.59 27.28 12.77
C GLY A 203 26.28 26.03 13.35
N ARG A 204 25.56 24.90 13.42
CA ARG A 204 26.03 23.64 13.99
C ARG A 204 26.52 22.65 12.93
N SER A 205 26.31 22.95 11.65
CA SER A 205 26.79 22.12 10.53
C SER A 205 28.31 22.23 10.42
N ARG A 206 29.00 21.09 10.54
CA ARG A 206 30.47 21.01 10.62
C ARG A 206 31.06 19.93 9.71
N GLU A 207 30.26 18.92 9.42
CA GLU A 207 30.59 17.78 8.59
C GLU A 207 29.38 17.46 7.72
N LEU A 208 29.61 16.83 6.58
CA LEU A 208 28.53 16.40 5.70
C LEU A 208 27.74 15.23 6.33
N THR A 209 26.53 15.52 6.79
CA THR A 209 25.61 14.50 7.32
C THR A 209 24.99 13.69 6.18
N ARG A 210 24.98 12.36 6.32
CA ARG A 210 24.44 11.44 5.32
C ARG A 210 23.35 10.56 5.91
N THR A 211 22.24 10.42 5.20
CA THR A 211 21.24 9.37 5.44
C THR A 211 21.06 8.55 4.17
N LEU A 212 20.65 7.28 4.32
CA LEU A 212 20.34 6.44 3.17
C LEU A 212 19.08 6.98 2.49
N PRO A 213 19.13 7.47 1.24
CA PRO A 213 17.93 7.83 0.50
C PRO A 213 17.04 6.60 0.27
N VAL A 214 15.72 6.81 0.25
CA VAL A 214 14.73 5.76 -0.03
C VAL A 214 13.83 6.26 -1.14
N GLY A 215 13.86 5.59 -2.28
CA GLY A 215 13.28 6.11 -3.51
C GLY A 215 13.49 5.17 -4.68
N CYS A 216 13.09 5.64 -5.86
CA CYS A 216 13.47 4.98 -7.09
C CYS A 216 14.94 5.27 -7.39
N LEU A 217 15.69 4.30 -7.92
CA LEU A 217 17.06 4.51 -8.36
C LEU A 217 17.10 5.53 -9.49
N LEU A 218 18.11 6.40 -9.45
CA LEU A 218 18.35 7.31 -10.55
C LEU A 218 18.99 6.56 -11.71
N GLU A 219 18.34 6.59 -12.85
CA GLU A 219 18.76 5.86 -14.03
C GLU A 219 19.92 6.58 -14.73
N SER A 220 20.85 5.80 -15.25
CA SER A 220 21.96 6.24 -16.09
C SER A 220 21.69 5.77 -17.53
N PRO A 221 22.22 6.45 -18.56
CA PRO A 221 22.21 5.91 -19.91
C PRO A 221 22.77 4.48 -19.90
N PRO A 222 22.18 3.52 -20.63
CA PRO A 222 22.74 2.19 -20.75
C PRO A 222 24.20 2.29 -21.24
N GLY A 223 25.09 1.51 -20.62
CA GLY A 223 26.44 1.33 -21.15
C GLY A 223 26.42 0.70 -22.54
N GLU A 224 27.55 0.73 -23.25
CA GLU A 224 27.67 0.03 -24.53
C GLU A 224 27.33 -1.46 -24.35
N ALA A 225 26.41 -1.96 -25.17
CA ALA A 225 25.95 -3.35 -25.09
C ALA A 225 27.12 -4.30 -25.37
N GLU A 226 27.31 -5.30 -24.51
CA GLU A 226 28.33 -6.33 -24.75
C GLU A 226 27.95 -7.17 -25.96
N THR A 227 28.65 -6.95 -27.07
CA THR A 227 28.40 -7.58 -28.39
C THR A 227 28.55 -9.11 -28.40
N ALA A 228 29.10 -9.70 -27.34
CA ALA A 228 29.35 -11.14 -27.20
C ALA A 228 28.28 -11.89 -26.36
N THR A 229 27.23 -11.23 -25.89
CA THR A 229 26.24 -11.87 -25.01
C THR A 229 25.13 -12.56 -25.79
N SER A 230 24.90 -13.85 -25.50
CA SER A 230 23.87 -14.67 -26.17
C SER A 230 22.44 -14.36 -25.73
N VAL A 231 22.24 -13.55 -24.68
CA VAL A 231 20.93 -13.22 -24.13
C VAL A 231 20.51 -11.85 -24.66
N THR A 232 19.35 -11.78 -25.30
CA THR A 232 18.83 -10.56 -25.96
C THR A 232 17.38 -10.31 -25.56
N TRP A 233 16.90 -9.08 -25.76
CA TRP A 233 15.49 -8.77 -25.61
C TRP A 233 14.62 -9.62 -26.53
N SER A 234 14.91 -9.60 -27.83
CA SER A 234 14.06 -10.20 -28.85
C SER A 234 13.93 -11.72 -28.71
N SER A 235 14.99 -12.42 -28.32
CA SER A 235 15.00 -13.88 -28.28
C SER A 235 14.71 -14.48 -26.90
N HIS A 236 14.88 -13.72 -25.81
CA HIS A 236 14.85 -14.29 -24.45
C HIS A 236 14.02 -13.48 -23.45
N VAL A 237 14.24 -12.18 -23.35
CA VAL A 237 13.72 -11.38 -22.22
C VAL A 237 12.29 -10.89 -22.44
N ALA A 238 11.91 -10.56 -23.67
CA ALA A 238 10.61 -9.98 -23.98
C ALA A 238 9.45 -10.86 -23.47
N GLU A 239 9.46 -12.17 -23.76
CA GLU A 239 8.42 -13.09 -23.29
C GLU A 239 8.37 -13.16 -21.76
N LEU A 240 9.52 -13.24 -21.10
CA LEU A 240 9.61 -13.27 -19.65
C LEU A 240 8.97 -12.01 -19.03
N VAL A 241 9.34 -10.84 -19.53
CA VAL A 241 8.79 -9.54 -19.09
C VAL A 241 7.28 -9.48 -19.33
N HIS A 242 6.78 -9.93 -20.48
CA HIS A 242 5.34 -9.94 -20.77
C HIS A 242 4.55 -10.84 -19.81
N ARG A 243 5.09 -12.03 -19.49
CA ARG A 243 4.43 -13.00 -18.60
C ARG A 243 4.46 -12.57 -17.13
N ARG A 244 5.59 -12.02 -16.66
CA ARG A 244 5.85 -11.75 -15.23
C ARG A 244 5.59 -10.30 -14.81
N CYS A 245 5.88 -9.34 -15.68
CA CYS A 245 5.77 -7.91 -15.36
C CYS A 245 4.58 -7.26 -16.06
N GLY A 246 4.36 -7.56 -17.34
CA GLY A 246 3.39 -6.88 -18.21
C GLY A 246 1.92 -7.07 -17.83
N ARG A 247 1.58 -8.04 -16.96
CA ARG A 247 0.23 -8.21 -16.39
C ARG A 247 -0.15 -7.03 -15.50
N CYS A 248 0.79 -6.60 -14.67
CA CYS A 248 0.64 -5.49 -13.73
C CYS A 248 1.14 -4.19 -14.34
N HIS A 249 2.27 -4.18 -15.03
CA HIS A 249 2.90 -2.97 -15.58
C HIS A 249 2.36 -2.58 -16.96
N ARG A 250 1.09 -2.15 -16.98
CA ARG A 250 0.37 -1.69 -18.18
C ARG A 250 -0.62 -0.57 -17.83
N ALA A 251 -1.12 0.11 -18.86
CA ALA A 251 -2.17 1.13 -18.69
C ALA A 251 -3.41 0.56 -17.97
N GLU A 252 -4.15 1.44 -17.27
CA GLU A 252 -5.36 1.12 -16.51
C GLU A 252 -5.16 0.12 -15.35
N THR A 253 -3.94 0.04 -14.82
CA THR A 253 -3.63 -0.73 -13.61
C THR A 253 -3.04 0.20 -12.53
N PRO A 254 -2.90 -0.27 -11.28
CA PRO A 254 -2.31 0.54 -10.20
C PRO A 254 -0.80 0.75 -10.29
N THR A 255 -0.15 0.33 -11.37
CA THR A 255 1.30 0.49 -11.50
C THR A 255 1.65 1.89 -12.02
N PRO A 256 2.72 2.51 -11.50
CA PRO A 256 3.07 3.89 -11.85
C PRO A 256 3.67 4.05 -13.26
N PHE A 257 4.10 2.96 -13.90
CA PHE A 257 4.73 2.97 -15.22
C PHE A 257 4.58 1.63 -15.95
N PRO A 258 4.60 1.63 -17.30
CA PRO A 258 4.57 0.41 -18.10
C PRO A 258 5.92 -0.31 -18.10
N LEU A 259 5.89 -1.64 -18.33
CA LEU A 259 7.03 -2.51 -18.61
C LEU A 259 6.62 -3.48 -19.73
N ARG A 260 6.30 -2.96 -20.91
CA ARG A 260 5.74 -3.73 -22.04
C ARG A 260 6.70 -3.82 -23.21
N THR A 261 7.52 -2.80 -23.40
CA THR A 261 8.49 -2.68 -24.49
C THR A 261 9.92 -2.75 -23.98
N TYR A 262 10.88 -2.90 -24.90
CA TYR A 262 12.29 -2.78 -24.57
C TYR A 262 12.57 -1.44 -23.89
N ASP A 263 12.09 -0.34 -24.48
CA ASP A 263 12.41 1.01 -24.01
C ASP A 263 11.83 1.27 -22.61
N ASP A 264 10.66 0.69 -22.30
CA ASP A 264 10.07 0.77 -20.96
C ASP A 264 10.99 0.20 -19.87
N VAL A 265 11.60 -0.97 -20.15
CA VAL A 265 12.49 -1.68 -19.22
C VAL A 265 13.86 -1.03 -19.20
N ALA A 266 14.39 -0.63 -20.36
CA ALA A 266 15.69 0.01 -20.49
C ALA A 266 15.73 1.35 -19.73
N ALA A 267 14.65 2.13 -19.79
CA ALA A 267 14.52 3.39 -19.06
C ALA A 267 14.49 3.22 -17.53
N ARG A 268 14.42 2.00 -17.01
CA ARG A 268 14.34 1.67 -15.57
C ARG A 268 15.21 0.46 -15.19
N SER A 269 16.27 0.21 -15.96
CA SER A 269 17.02 -1.04 -15.88
C SER A 269 17.65 -1.26 -14.50
N ARG A 270 18.20 -0.20 -13.88
CA ARG A 270 18.78 -0.29 -12.53
C ARG A 270 17.71 -0.57 -11.49
N GLN A 271 16.58 0.15 -11.58
CA GLN A 271 15.45 -0.07 -10.68
C GLN A 271 14.88 -1.48 -10.80
N VAL A 272 14.72 -1.99 -12.02
CA VAL A 272 14.25 -3.36 -12.27
C VAL A 272 15.22 -4.37 -11.69
N LEU A 273 16.53 -4.21 -11.93
CA LEU A 273 17.57 -5.10 -11.39
C LEU A 273 17.56 -5.15 -9.86
N ASP A 274 17.41 -4.00 -9.19
CA ASP A 274 17.35 -3.93 -7.73
C ASP A 274 16.16 -4.72 -7.16
N VAL A 275 14.94 -4.45 -7.67
CA VAL A 275 13.72 -5.03 -7.08
C VAL A 275 13.57 -6.52 -7.36
N VAL A 276 14.07 -7.02 -8.51
CA VAL A 276 14.03 -8.46 -8.80
C VAL A 276 15.09 -9.22 -8.02
N THR A 277 16.30 -8.66 -7.91
CA THR A 277 17.40 -9.25 -7.11
C THR A 277 17.01 -9.36 -5.64
N ARG A 278 16.36 -8.32 -5.10
CA ARG A 278 15.88 -8.28 -3.71
C ARG A 278 14.53 -8.98 -3.49
N ARG A 279 13.95 -9.55 -4.55
CA ARG A 279 12.62 -10.22 -4.55
C ARG A 279 11.48 -9.36 -4.00
N ILE A 280 11.57 -8.05 -4.21
CA ILE A 280 10.47 -7.11 -3.97
C ILE A 280 9.42 -7.27 -5.08
N MET A 281 9.88 -7.49 -6.32
CA MET A 281 9.03 -7.68 -7.49
C MET A 281 9.42 -8.97 -8.26
N PRO A 282 8.45 -9.61 -8.93
CA PRO A 282 7.00 -9.44 -8.76
C PRO A 282 6.56 -9.82 -7.34
N PRO A 283 5.49 -9.20 -6.80
CA PRO A 283 5.08 -9.43 -5.41
C PRO A 283 4.51 -10.84 -5.27
N TRP A 284 5.25 -11.74 -4.63
CA TRP A 284 4.80 -13.10 -4.32
C TRP A 284 5.43 -13.58 -3.01
N LYS A 285 4.62 -13.58 -1.95
CA LYS A 285 5.05 -13.87 -0.57
C LYS A 285 5.07 -15.36 -0.19
N PRO A 286 4.22 -16.25 -0.75
CA PRO A 286 4.24 -17.65 -0.38
C PRO A 286 5.56 -18.33 -0.75
N ARG A 287 6.04 -19.17 0.15
CA ARG A 287 7.16 -20.08 -0.11
C ARG A 287 6.76 -21.17 -1.12
N PRO A 288 7.66 -21.54 -2.04
CA PRO A 288 7.36 -22.55 -3.06
C PRO A 288 7.17 -23.97 -2.50
N GLU A 289 7.70 -24.28 -1.30
CA GLU A 289 7.53 -25.60 -0.67
C GLU A 289 6.18 -25.76 0.05
N PHE A 290 5.40 -24.68 0.20
CA PHE A 290 4.16 -24.68 0.96
C PHE A 290 2.96 -24.34 0.09
N GLY A 291 2.18 -25.37 -0.23
CA GLY A 291 1.08 -25.25 -1.17
C GLY A 291 1.60 -25.04 -2.61
N HIS A 292 0.72 -25.24 -3.57
CA HIS A 292 1.00 -24.94 -4.97
C HIS A 292 -0.17 -24.16 -5.52
N PHE A 293 0.08 -22.93 -5.92
CA PHE A 293 -0.97 -21.97 -6.25
C PHE A 293 -1.04 -21.70 -7.75
N GLN A 294 -2.20 -21.23 -8.17
CA GLN A 294 -2.41 -20.64 -9.48
C GLN A 294 -1.75 -19.25 -9.51
N ASP A 295 -1.34 -18.82 -10.70
CA ASP A 295 -0.84 -17.45 -10.94
C ASP A 295 0.38 -17.05 -10.10
N GLU A 296 1.26 -18.00 -9.77
CA GLU A 296 2.54 -17.70 -9.12
C GLU A 296 3.30 -16.68 -9.97
N LEU A 297 3.48 -15.46 -9.44
CA LEU A 297 4.17 -14.36 -10.12
C LEU A 297 5.68 -14.39 -9.90
N ARG A 298 6.16 -15.20 -8.95
CA ARG A 298 7.57 -15.33 -8.59
C ARG A 298 8.43 -15.64 -9.83
N LEU A 299 9.57 -14.98 -9.94
CA LEU A 299 10.65 -15.39 -10.83
C LEU A 299 11.36 -16.59 -10.20
N ASP A 300 11.39 -17.72 -10.91
CA ASP A 300 12.25 -18.83 -10.51
C ASP A 300 13.74 -18.47 -10.72
N GLU A 301 14.66 -19.30 -10.20
CA GLU A 301 16.11 -19.00 -10.26
C GLU A 301 16.62 -18.85 -11.69
N SER A 302 16.04 -19.59 -12.64
CA SER A 302 16.46 -19.52 -14.04
C SER A 302 15.97 -18.25 -14.72
N GLU A 303 14.72 -17.87 -14.47
CA GLU A 303 14.11 -16.63 -14.96
C GLU A 303 14.80 -15.39 -14.36
N LEU A 304 15.09 -15.40 -13.05
CA LEU A 304 15.83 -14.32 -12.39
C LEU A 304 17.26 -14.20 -12.95
N SER A 305 17.95 -15.33 -13.12
CA SER A 305 19.31 -15.34 -13.67
C SER A 305 19.34 -14.83 -15.12
N LEU A 306 18.34 -15.20 -15.94
CA LEU A 306 18.21 -14.73 -17.32
C LEU A 306 18.02 -13.22 -17.38
N LEU A 307 17.06 -12.70 -16.61
CA LEU A 307 16.74 -11.27 -16.59
C LEU A 307 17.93 -10.46 -16.07
N ARG A 308 18.56 -10.89 -14.98
CA ARG A 308 19.73 -10.23 -14.41
C ARG A 308 20.89 -10.17 -15.41
N LYS A 309 21.22 -11.29 -16.04
CA LYS A 309 22.31 -11.36 -17.03
C LYS A 309 22.12 -10.33 -18.15
N TRP A 310 20.89 -10.17 -18.63
CA TRP A 310 20.57 -9.18 -19.67
C TRP A 310 20.64 -7.73 -19.17
N LEU A 311 20.16 -7.47 -17.95
CA LEU A 311 20.22 -6.15 -17.32
C LEU A 311 21.66 -5.69 -17.07
N GLU A 312 22.55 -6.63 -16.71
CA GLU A 312 23.96 -6.37 -16.42
C GLU A 312 24.82 -6.26 -17.70
N SER A 313 24.37 -6.80 -18.85
CA SER A 313 25.14 -6.84 -20.10
C SER A 313 24.92 -5.66 -21.05
N GLY A 314 24.46 -4.51 -20.54
CA GLY A 314 24.17 -3.34 -21.38
C GLY A 314 22.93 -3.48 -22.28
N LEU A 315 21.98 -4.36 -21.91
CA LEU A 315 20.65 -4.47 -22.53
C LEU A 315 20.66 -4.78 -24.05
N PRO A 316 21.35 -5.82 -24.53
CA PRO A 316 21.36 -6.14 -25.96
C PRO A 316 19.94 -6.35 -26.52
N ARG A 317 19.59 -5.58 -27.56
CA ARG A 317 18.27 -5.64 -28.21
C ARG A 317 18.02 -6.96 -28.95
N GLY A 318 19.04 -7.48 -29.65
CA GLY A 318 18.88 -8.55 -30.64
C GLY A 318 18.12 -8.09 -31.89
N ASP A 319 17.67 -9.03 -32.72
CA ASP A 319 16.83 -8.72 -33.89
C ASP A 319 15.40 -8.37 -33.45
N MET A 320 15.11 -7.07 -33.36
CA MET A 320 13.80 -6.55 -32.94
C MET A 320 12.66 -6.92 -33.89
N ALA A 321 12.92 -7.30 -35.15
CA ALA A 321 11.89 -7.77 -36.07
C ALA A 321 11.32 -9.14 -35.65
N THR A 322 12.07 -9.90 -34.86
CA THR A 322 11.68 -11.22 -34.34
C THR A 322 11.16 -11.16 -32.89
N ALA A 323 11.21 -9.99 -32.24
CA ALA A 323 10.79 -9.86 -30.86
C ALA A 323 9.29 -10.17 -30.69
N PRO A 324 8.89 -10.96 -29.68
CA PRO A 324 7.49 -11.23 -29.44
C PRO A 324 6.75 -9.93 -29.12
N ALA A 325 5.56 -9.78 -29.69
CA ALA A 325 4.71 -8.63 -29.42
C ALA A 325 4.11 -8.72 -28.01
N ALA A 326 4.06 -7.59 -27.30
CA ALA A 326 3.41 -7.53 -26.00
C ALA A 326 1.93 -7.92 -26.12
N PRO A 327 1.40 -8.80 -25.25
CA PRO A 327 -0.01 -9.18 -25.27
C PRO A 327 -0.92 -7.96 -25.26
N ALA A 328 -1.93 -7.95 -26.13
CA ALA A 328 -2.94 -6.90 -26.17
C ALA A 328 -3.94 -7.09 -25.02
N TYR A 329 -4.17 -6.03 -24.26
CA TYR A 329 -5.23 -6.01 -23.25
C TYR A 329 -6.33 -5.08 -23.75
N ARG A 330 -7.45 -5.66 -24.16
CA ARG A 330 -8.55 -4.92 -24.84
C ARG A 330 -9.33 -3.95 -23.94
N GLY A 331 -8.86 -3.73 -22.71
CA GLY A 331 -9.63 -3.06 -21.66
C GLY A 331 -10.93 -3.82 -21.37
N GLY A 332 -11.83 -3.18 -20.63
CA GLY A 332 -13.14 -3.77 -20.36
C GLY A 332 -13.13 -4.87 -19.31
N TRP A 333 -14.09 -5.79 -19.43
CA TRP A 333 -14.30 -6.91 -18.52
C TRP A 333 -13.60 -8.16 -19.06
N VAL A 334 -12.63 -8.70 -18.31
CA VAL A 334 -11.73 -9.75 -18.81
C VAL A 334 -12.46 -11.07 -19.05
N LEU A 335 -13.53 -11.33 -18.29
CA LEU A 335 -14.33 -12.56 -18.38
C LEU A 335 -15.55 -12.44 -19.30
N GLY A 336 -15.60 -11.40 -20.14
CA GLY A 336 -16.79 -11.01 -20.92
C GLY A 336 -17.71 -10.08 -20.14
N GLU A 337 -18.85 -9.70 -20.72
CA GLU A 337 -19.83 -8.83 -20.05
C GLU A 337 -20.37 -9.47 -18.75
N PRO A 338 -20.34 -8.76 -17.60
CA PRO A 338 -20.93 -9.23 -16.35
C PRO A 338 -22.45 -9.29 -16.41
N ASP A 339 -23.05 -10.23 -15.67
CA ASP A 339 -24.51 -10.33 -15.52
C ASP A 339 -25.07 -9.18 -14.68
N LEU A 340 -24.26 -8.60 -13.80
CA LEU A 340 -24.59 -7.45 -12.97
C LEU A 340 -23.37 -6.57 -12.79
N VAL A 341 -23.52 -5.26 -13.03
CA VAL A 341 -22.48 -4.26 -12.77
C VAL A 341 -22.93 -3.36 -11.63
N LEU A 342 -22.22 -3.42 -10.51
CA LEU A 342 -22.40 -2.56 -9.35
C LEU A 342 -21.40 -1.41 -9.41
N THR A 343 -21.84 -0.18 -9.18
CA THR A 343 -20.99 1.02 -9.18
C THR A 343 -21.14 1.71 -7.84
N MET A 344 -20.04 2.24 -7.30
CA MET A 344 -20.11 3.13 -6.14
C MET A 344 -21.16 4.23 -6.38
N PRO A 345 -22.17 4.38 -5.49
CA PRO A 345 -23.26 5.33 -5.69
C PRO A 345 -22.74 6.73 -6.00
N GLU A 346 -21.76 7.17 -5.22
CA GLU A 346 -21.10 8.47 -5.32
C GLU A 346 -19.58 8.32 -5.45
N ALA A 347 -18.92 9.36 -5.93
CA ALA A 347 -17.46 9.40 -5.98
C ALA A 347 -16.90 9.70 -4.59
N ALA A 348 -15.90 8.92 -4.16
CA ALA A 348 -15.14 9.21 -2.96
C ALA A 348 -14.09 10.28 -3.26
N SER A 349 -13.93 11.26 -2.35
CA SER A 349 -12.85 12.25 -2.41
C SER A 349 -11.71 11.82 -1.49
N ILE A 350 -10.57 11.45 -2.08
CA ILE A 350 -9.38 10.98 -1.37
C ILE A 350 -8.46 12.19 -1.17
N PRO A 351 -8.02 12.49 0.07
CA PRO A 351 -7.11 13.59 0.32
C PRO A 351 -5.74 13.34 -0.31
N ALA A 352 -5.00 14.43 -0.58
CA ALA A 352 -3.64 14.36 -1.13
C ALA A 352 -2.64 13.65 -0.21
N GLU A 353 -2.92 13.67 1.08
CA GLU A 353 -2.04 13.17 2.13
C GLU A 353 -2.84 12.66 3.32
N GLY A 354 -2.14 12.00 4.23
CA GLY A 354 -2.70 11.49 5.48
C GLY A 354 -2.40 10.01 5.67
N ASP A 355 -3.02 9.45 6.71
CA ASP A 355 -3.00 8.02 6.95
C ASP A 355 -3.79 7.30 5.85
N ASP A 356 -3.50 6.01 5.66
CA ASP A 356 -4.29 5.22 4.73
C ASP A 356 -5.74 5.09 5.20
N VAL A 357 -6.67 5.06 4.23
CA VAL A 357 -8.10 5.12 4.51
C VAL A 357 -8.75 3.81 4.10
N TYR A 358 -9.45 3.20 5.05
CA TYR A 358 -10.35 2.07 4.80
C TYR A 358 -11.77 2.59 4.75
N TRP A 359 -12.39 2.48 3.58
CA TRP A 359 -13.70 3.04 3.30
C TRP A 359 -14.64 1.95 2.79
N TYR A 360 -15.86 1.91 3.31
CA TYR A 360 -16.85 0.89 3.00
C TYR A 360 -18.02 1.52 2.26
N PHE A 361 -18.22 1.15 1.00
CA PHE A 361 -19.31 1.64 0.17
C PHE A 361 -20.43 0.62 0.10
N VAL A 362 -21.64 1.05 0.43
CA VAL A 362 -22.84 0.21 0.43
C VAL A 362 -23.53 0.38 -0.92
N ILE A 363 -23.65 -0.72 -1.67
CA ILE A 363 -24.20 -0.72 -3.02
C ILE A 363 -25.40 -1.66 -3.06
N PRO A 364 -26.64 -1.15 -3.20
CA PRO A 364 -27.81 -2.00 -3.33
C PRO A 364 -27.66 -2.96 -4.51
N SER A 365 -27.79 -4.26 -4.29
CA SER A 365 -27.56 -5.25 -5.35
C SER A 365 -28.67 -5.24 -6.42
N GLY A 366 -29.89 -4.83 -6.04
CA GLY A 366 -31.08 -4.92 -6.90
C GLY A 366 -31.55 -6.35 -7.17
N LEU A 367 -30.98 -7.36 -6.50
CA LEU A 367 -31.34 -8.76 -6.71
C LEU A 367 -32.76 -9.04 -6.20
N VAL A 368 -33.58 -9.62 -7.07
CA VAL A 368 -34.97 -10.04 -6.75
C VAL A 368 -35.08 -11.52 -6.38
N SER A 369 -34.01 -12.29 -6.57
CA SER A 369 -33.91 -13.70 -6.21
C SER A 369 -32.48 -14.02 -5.73
N ASP A 370 -32.35 -15.08 -4.93
CA ASP A 370 -31.04 -15.58 -4.50
C ASP A 370 -30.24 -16.06 -5.72
N ARG A 371 -28.95 -15.73 -5.76
CA ARG A 371 -28.05 -16.10 -6.86
C ARG A 371 -26.75 -16.69 -6.36
N MET A 372 -26.03 -17.34 -7.27
CA MET A 372 -24.73 -17.96 -7.01
C MET A 372 -23.69 -17.29 -7.91
N ILE A 373 -22.73 -16.60 -7.29
CA ILE A 373 -21.67 -15.86 -7.97
C ILE A 373 -20.56 -16.83 -8.38
N THR A 374 -20.19 -16.84 -9.66
CA THR A 374 -19.06 -17.61 -10.20
C THR A 374 -17.79 -16.80 -10.30
N ALA A 375 -17.89 -15.49 -10.48
CA ALA A 375 -16.73 -14.60 -10.56
C ALA A 375 -17.11 -13.19 -10.11
N ILE A 376 -16.11 -12.49 -9.61
CA ILE A 376 -16.14 -11.04 -9.39
C ILE A 376 -14.95 -10.45 -10.13
N ASP A 377 -15.21 -9.41 -10.91
CA ASP A 377 -14.20 -8.59 -11.58
C ASP A 377 -14.29 -7.17 -11.02
N PHE A 378 -13.25 -6.73 -10.32
CA PHE A 378 -13.21 -5.40 -9.70
C PHE A 378 -12.39 -4.45 -10.56
N ARG A 379 -12.98 -3.28 -10.84
CA ARG A 379 -12.38 -2.24 -11.66
C ARG A 379 -12.29 -0.95 -10.84
N PRO A 380 -11.07 -0.59 -10.38
CA PRO A 380 -10.83 0.71 -9.79
C PRO A 380 -11.32 1.84 -10.71
N GLY A 381 -12.00 2.83 -10.17
CA GLY A 381 -12.31 4.06 -10.91
C GLY A 381 -11.04 4.92 -11.09
N ASN A 382 -10.16 4.88 -10.09
CA ASN A 382 -8.85 5.50 -10.09
C ASN A 382 -7.81 4.53 -9.50
N SER A 383 -7.08 3.85 -10.38
CA SER A 383 -6.06 2.87 -9.99
C SER A 383 -4.87 3.47 -9.25
N ARG A 384 -4.70 4.80 -9.25
CA ARG A 384 -3.59 5.48 -8.57
C ARG A 384 -3.74 5.47 -7.05
N VAL A 385 -4.98 5.52 -6.56
CA VAL A 385 -5.29 5.58 -5.11
C VAL A 385 -5.77 4.25 -4.55
N VAL A 386 -6.38 3.39 -5.35
CA VAL A 386 -6.91 2.09 -4.88
C VAL A 386 -5.78 1.08 -4.72
N HIS A 387 -5.52 0.66 -3.49
CA HIS A 387 -4.48 -0.32 -3.18
C HIS A 387 -5.00 -1.76 -3.14
N HIS A 388 -6.10 -1.99 -2.41
CA HIS A 388 -6.84 -3.24 -2.42
C HIS A 388 -8.32 -2.98 -2.17
N ALA A 389 -9.13 -3.98 -2.48
CA ALA A 389 -10.56 -4.00 -2.18
C ALA A 389 -10.98 -5.35 -1.60
N SER A 390 -11.95 -5.34 -0.70
CA SER A 390 -12.55 -6.53 -0.13
C SER A 390 -14.06 -6.48 -0.32
N PHE A 391 -14.69 -7.64 -0.46
CA PHE A 391 -16.10 -7.74 -0.84
C PHE A 391 -16.87 -8.57 0.19
N ARG A 392 -17.99 -8.05 0.68
CA ARG A 392 -19.01 -8.81 1.39
C ARG A 392 -20.39 -8.43 0.86
N TYR A 393 -21.40 -9.21 1.20
CA TYR A 393 -22.77 -8.73 1.15
C TYR A 393 -23.31 -8.55 2.56
N ASP A 394 -24.32 -7.68 2.72
CA ASP A 394 -25.10 -7.54 3.94
C ASP A 394 -26.58 -7.77 3.62
N ASP A 395 -27.19 -8.73 4.31
CA ASP A 395 -28.59 -9.11 4.20
C ASP A 395 -29.43 -8.63 5.40
N THR A 396 -28.85 -7.81 6.28
CA THR A 396 -29.51 -7.28 7.48
C THR A 396 -29.82 -5.78 7.41
N GLY A 397 -29.23 -5.06 6.46
CA GLY A 397 -29.32 -3.61 6.35
C GLY A 397 -28.46 -2.85 7.37
N ARG A 398 -27.61 -3.54 8.14
CA ARG A 398 -26.69 -2.95 9.11
C ARG A 398 -25.67 -2.03 8.43
N ALA A 399 -25.20 -2.38 7.23
CA ALA A 399 -24.27 -1.56 6.46
C ALA A 399 -24.90 -0.21 6.09
N ARG A 400 -26.17 -0.19 5.65
CA ARG A 400 -26.90 1.08 5.38
C ARG A 400 -27.04 1.94 6.63
N LEU A 401 -27.24 1.34 7.80
CA LEU A 401 -27.28 2.09 9.06
C LEU A 401 -25.93 2.70 9.42
N LEU A 402 -24.82 2.04 9.11
CA LEU A 402 -23.47 2.60 9.30
C LEU A 402 -23.21 3.73 8.31
N ASP A 403 -23.54 3.53 7.05
CA ASP A 403 -23.45 4.52 5.97
C ASP A 403 -24.20 5.81 6.35
N ALA A 404 -25.45 5.69 6.81
CA ALA A 404 -26.27 6.83 7.23
C ALA A 404 -25.72 7.66 8.41
N THR A 405 -24.66 7.18 9.10
CA THR A 405 -24.00 7.92 10.19
C THR A 405 -22.77 8.71 9.73
N ASP A 406 -22.28 8.49 8.50
CA ASP A 406 -21.17 9.23 7.92
C ASP A 406 -21.71 10.19 6.85
N PRO A 407 -21.41 11.50 6.91
CA PRO A 407 -21.86 12.45 5.89
C PRO A 407 -21.12 12.30 4.55
N ALA A 408 -19.99 11.58 4.52
CA ALA A 408 -19.30 11.24 3.29
C ALA A 408 -19.88 9.95 2.68
N PRO A 409 -19.71 9.67 1.38
CA PRO A 409 -20.27 8.45 0.77
C PRO A 409 -19.76 7.18 1.41
N GLY A 410 -20.62 6.23 1.80
CA GLY A 410 -20.19 5.05 2.54
C GLY A 410 -19.79 5.41 3.98
N TYR A 411 -19.20 4.46 4.71
CA TYR A 411 -18.73 4.71 6.07
C TYR A 411 -17.25 4.38 6.23
N ARG A 412 -16.56 5.10 7.14
CA ARG A 412 -15.15 4.89 7.45
C ARG A 412 -14.96 4.16 8.77
N ARG A 413 -14.07 3.17 8.82
CA ARG A 413 -13.67 2.49 10.07
C ARG A 413 -12.19 2.17 10.07
N ARG A 414 -11.58 2.22 11.26
CA ARG A 414 -10.23 1.70 11.49
C ARG A 414 -10.31 0.20 11.76
N GLY A 415 -10.67 -0.56 10.72
CA GLY A 415 -10.77 -2.02 10.74
C GLY A 415 -12.17 -2.58 11.04
N GLY A 416 -12.38 -3.83 10.62
CA GLY A 416 -13.62 -4.58 10.81
C GLY A 416 -14.83 -4.10 10.01
N TRP A 417 -15.73 -5.01 9.67
CA TRP A 417 -16.90 -4.72 8.83
C TRP A 417 -18.02 -3.97 9.55
N GLY A 418 -18.10 -4.07 10.88
CA GLY A 418 -19.17 -3.42 11.66
C GLY A 418 -20.51 -4.17 11.62
N PHE A 419 -20.56 -5.27 10.87
CA PHE A 419 -21.62 -6.26 10.82
C PHE A 419 -21.00 -7.64 10.65
N SER A 420 -21.73 -8.67 11.06
CA SER A 420 -21.24 -10.05 11.13
C SER A 420 -22.06 -11.01 10.27
N SER A 421 -23.23 -10.56 9.79
CA SER A 421 -24.07 -11.21 8.78
C SER A 421 -23.47 -11.10 7.39
N GLY A 422 -23.92 -11.95 6.48
CA GLY A 422 -23.44 -11.97 5.10
C GLY A 422 -22.05 -12.59 4.90
N GLY A 423 -21.89 -13.26 3.77
CA GLY A 423 -20.70 -14.02 3.41
C GLY A 423 -19.59 -13.15 2.85
N THR A 424 -18.34 -13.61 3.00
CA THR A 424 -17.24 -13.09 2.20
C THR A 424 -17.48 -13.37 0.72
N LEU A 425 -17.13 -12.41 -0.12
CA LEU A 425 -17.16 -12.56 -1.56
C LEU A 425 -15.73 -12.52 -2.15
N GLY A 426 -14.71 -12.49 -1.29
CA GLY A 426 -13.30 -12.41 -1.66
C GLY A 426 -12.78 -10.98 -1.68
N GLY A 427 -11.69 -10.77 -2.41
CA GLY A 427 -11.07 -9.45 -2.54
C GLY A 427 -10.25 -9.32 -3.81
N TRP A 428 -9.68 -8.14 -3.97
CA TRP A 428 -8.84 -7.75 -5.10
C TRP A 428 -7.62 -6.99 -4.58
N ALA A 429 -6.48 -7.26 -5.18
CA ALA A 429 -5.24 -6.50 -5.01
C ALA A 429 -4.59 -6.33 -6.38
N ALA A 430 -3.66 -5.38 -6.50
CA ALA A 430 -2.92 -5.16 -7.74
C ALA A 430 -2.28 -6.46 -8.25
N GLY A 431 -2.59 -6.82 -9.51
CA GLY A 431 -2.09 -8.03 -10.17
C GLY A 431 -3.01 -9.25 -10.11
N VAL A 432 -3.98 -9.27 -9.20
CA VAL A 432 -5.01 -10.32 -9.16
C VAL A 432 -5.84 -10.28 -10.43
N GLN A 433 -5.95 -11.43 -11.12
CA GLN A 433 -6.81 -11.58 -12.28
C GLN A 433 -8.19 -12.13 -11.86
N PRO A 434 -9.29 -11.62 -12.44
CA PRO A 434 -10.61 -12.18 -12.21
C PRO A 434 -10.66 -13.61 -12.77
N ARG A 435 -11.37 -14.50 -12.07
CA ARG A 435 -11.54 -15.90 -12.50
C ARG A 435 -12.94 -16.41 -12.20
N ARG A 436 -13.42 -17.30 -13.07
CA ARG A 436 -14.59 -18.12 -12.75
C ARG A 436 -14.18 -19.26 -11.83
N LEU A 437 -14.99 -19.49 -10.81
CA LEU A 437 -14.94 -20.72 -10.03
C LEU A 437 -15.16 -21.91 -10.97
N ALA A 438 -14.66 -23.09 -10.56
CA ALA A 438 -14.85 -24.31 -11.34
C ALA A 438 -16.34 -24.61 -11.57
N SER A 439 -16.64 -25.32 -12.65
CA SER A 439 -18.02 -25.68 -12.99
C SER A 439 -18.74 -26.32 -11.81
N GLY A 440 -19.98 -25.88 -11.54
CA GLY A 440 -20.79 -26.33 -10.40
C GLY A 440 -20.49 -25.63 -9.07
N LEU A 441 -19.50 -24.72 -9.00
CA LEU A 441 -19.22 -23.94 -7.80
C LEU A 441 -19.79 -22.52 -7.89
N GLY A 442 -20.17 -21.96 -6.75
CA GLY A 442 -20.56 -20.56 -6.65
C GLY A 442 -20.55 -20.02 -5.22
N ARG A 443 -20.47 -18.70 -5.05
CA ARG A 443 -20.66 -18.03 -3.76
C ARG A 443 -22.11 -17.56 -3.63
N PRO A 444 -22.81 -17.87 -2.53
CA PRO A 444 -24.19 -17.45 -2.37
C PRO A 444 -24.30 -15.94 -2.12
N ILE A 445 -25.29 -15.30 -2.74
CA ILE A 445 -25.75 -13.94 -2.43
C ILE A 445 -27.29 -13.94 -2.41
N THR A 446 -27.87 -13.30 -1.40
CA THR A 446 -29.32 -13.32 -1.16
C THR A 446 -30.03 -12.17 -1.87
N ALA A 447 -31.30 -12.40 -2.23
CA ALA A 447 -32.17 -11.36 -2.75
C ALA A 447 -32.25 -10.17 -1.78
N GLY A 448 -32.31 -8.95 -2.32
CA GLY A 448 -32.45 -7.72 -1.53
C GLY A 448 -31.21 -7.31 -0.72
N SER A 449 -30.11 -8.06 -0.75
CA SER A 449 -28.89 -7.71 -0.02
C SER A 449 -28.17 -6.51 -0.63
N ASP A 450 -27.35 -5.85 0.19
CA ASP A 450 -26.39 -4.86 -0.26
C ASP A 450 -25.03 -5.51 -0.52
N PHE A 451 -24.38 -5.14 -1.61
CA PHE A 451 -22.95 -5.42 -1.79
C PHE A 451 -22.15 -4.35 -1.04
N VAL A 452 -21.29 -4.77 -0.13
CA VAL A 452 -20.42 -3.88 0.65
C VAL A 452 -19.00 -4.00 0.11
N LEU A 453 -18.56 -2.92 -0.53
CA LEU A 453 -17.22 -2.77 -1.09
C LEU A 453 -16.33 -2.03 -0.09
N GLN A 454 -15.39 -2.73 0.54
CA GLN A 454 -14.31 -2.07 1.28
C GLN A 454 -13.19 -1.72 0.31
N VAL A 455 -12.75 -0.47 0.28
CA VAL A 455 -11.59 0.00 -0.48
C VAL A 455 -10.55 0.54 0.48
N HIS A 456 -9.31 0.10 0.31
CA HIS A 456 -8.15 0.67 0.97
C HIS A 456 -7.46 1.65 0.03
N TYR A 457 -7.50 2.93 0.39
CA TYR A 457 -6.91 4.02 -0.38
C TYR A 457 -5.55 4.44 0.17
N HIS A 458 -4.59 4.59 -0.74
CA HIS A 458 -3.30 5.23 -0.49
C HIS A 458 -3.28 6.64 -1.10
N PRO A 459 -3.13 7.70 -0.28
CA PRO A 459 -2.90 9.04 -0.79
C PRO A 459 -1.65 9.10 -1.69
N THR A 460 -1.75 9.83 -2.81
CA THR A 460 -0.72 9.84 -3.88
C THR A 460 0.12 11.11 -3.92
N GLY A 461 -0.14 12.06 -3.02
CA GLY A 461 0.40 13.42 -3.07
C GLY A 461 -0.50 14.42 -3.80
N GLN A 462 -1.63 14.00 -4.35
CA GLN A 462 -2.63 14.87 -4.97
C GLN A 462 -4.04 14.47 -4.51
N ALA A 463 -4.94 15.44 -4.41
CA ALA A 463 -6.33 15.16 -4.11
C ALA A 463 -6.95 14.47 -5.32
N GLU A 464 -7.58 13.33 -5.09
CA GLU A 464 -7.99 12.39 -6.13
C GLU A 464 -9.44 11.98 -5.89
N GLN A 465 -10.12 11.52 -6.93
CA GLN A 465 -11.46 10.95 -6.82
C GLN A 465 -11.44 9.51 -7.27
N ASP A 466 -12.28 8.68 -6.64
CA ASP A 466 -12.51 7.31 -7.08
C ASP A 466 -14.00 7.01 -7.15
N ARG A 467 -14.39 6.27 -8.19
CA ARG A 467 -15.72 5.70 -8.35
C ARG A 467 -15.60 4.32 -9.00
N SER A 468 -15.23 3.36 -8.16
CA SER A 468 -14.97 1.98 -8.57
C SER A 468 -16.25 1.22 -8.95
N ARG A 469 -16.05 0.16 -9.76
CA ARG A 469 -17.09 -0.72 -10.28
C ARG A 469 -16.77 -2.19 -10.02
N VAL A 470 -17.81 -2.99 -9.85
CA VAL A 470 -17.76 -4.43 -9.63
C VAL A 470 -18.62 -5.13 -10.67
N GLY A 471 -18.01 -5.97 -11.51
CA GLY A 471 -18.71 -6.90 -12.38
C GLY A 471 -18.95 -8.22 -11.64
N ILE A 472 -20.19 -8.67 -11.59
CA ILE A 472 -20.61 -9.92 -10.96
C ILE A 472 -21.11 -10.86 -12.05
N TYR A 473 -20.62 -12.10 -12.00
CA TYR A 473 -21.04 -13.16 -12.90
C TYR A 473 -21.74 -14.24 -12.11
N PHE A 474 -22.91 -14.67 -12.55
CA PHE A 474 -23.72 -15.67 -11.88
C PHE A 474 -23.61 -17.03 -12.58
N LEU A 475 -23.98 -18.08 -11.85
CA LEU A 475 -24.40 -19.31 -12.51
C LEU A 475 -25.69 -19.02 -13.31
N PRO A 476 -25.84 -19.64 -14.50
CA PRO A 476 -27.09 -19.56 -15.26
C PRO A 476 -28.28 -19.98 -14.40
N ASP A 477 -29.42 -19.33 -14.63
CA ASP A 477 -30.63 -19.67 -13.90
C ASP A 477 -31.07 -21.10 -14.22
N ARG A 478 -31.41 -21.86 -13.17
CA ARG A 478 -31.85 -23.27 -13.34
C ARG A 478 -33.08 -23.38 -14.23
N SER A 479 -33.93 -22.35 -14.27
CA SER A 479 -35.13 -22.27 -15.12
C SER A 479 -34.81 -22.19 -16.62
N GLN A 480 -33.58 -21.81 -17.00
CA GLN A 480 -33.12 -21.71 -18.39
C GLN A 480 -32.30 -22.94 -18.83
N SER A 481 -32.03 -23.87 -17.92
CA SER A 481 -31.20 -25.06 -18.16
C SER A 481 -32.07 -26.24 -18.61
N VAL A 482 -32.52 -26.24 -19.87
CA VAL A 482 -33.26 -27.38 -20.44
C VAL A 482 -32.24 -28.47 -20.84
N GLY A 483 -32.24 -29.62 -20.15
CA GLY A 483 -31.69 -30.86 -20.70
C GLY A 483 -30.28 -31.30 -20.29
N SER A 484 -29.61 -30.66 -19.33
CA SER A 484 -28.48 -31.30 -18.64
C SER A 484 -28.85 -31.54 -17.18
N ALA A 485 -28.50 -32.73 -16.65
CA ALA A 485 -28.63 -33.01 -15.23
C ALA A 485 -28.06 -31.81 -14.46
N ALA A 486 -28.91 -31.06 -13.78
CA ALA A 486 -28.53 -29.81 -13.14
C ALA A 486 -27.36 -30.12 -12.20
N ALA A 487 -26.14 -29.79 -12.62
CA ALA A 487 -24.95 -30.03 -11.83
C ALA A 487 -25.24 -29.52 -10.42
N GLU A 488 -25.03 -30.35 -9.40
CA GLU A 488 -25.29 -29.95 -8.03
C GLU A 488 -24.41 -28.74 -7.72
N ILE A 489 -25.07 -27.58 -7.57
CA ILE A 489 -24.37 -26.35 -7.27
C ILE A 489 -23.84 -26.48 -5.84
N THR A 490 -22.53 -26.44 -5.70
CA THR A 490 -21.85 -26.57 -4.41
C THR A 490 -21.38 -25.18 -3.97
N PRO A 491 -21.96 -24.62 -2.88
CA PRO A 491 -21.56 -23.32 -2.40
C PRO A 491 -20.14 -23.33 -1.84
N VAL A 492 -19.32 -22.40 -2.29
CA VAL A 492 -18.03 -22.06 -1.68
C VAL A 492 -18.31 -21.14 -0.51
N VAL A 493 -17.77 -21.50 0.65
CA VAL A 493 -17.91 -20.73 1.90
C VAL A 493 -16.53 -20.54 2.52
N GLU A 494 -16.37 -19.45 3.26
CA GLU A 494 -15.14 -19.17 3.99
C GLU A 494 -15.24 -19.69 5.42
N ILE A 495 -14.16 -20.25 5.91
CA ILE A 495 -13.94 -20.56 7.32
C ILE A 495 -12.66 -19.88 7.81
N PHE A 496 -12.61 -19.59 9.10
CA PHE A 496 -11.48 -18.94 9.75
C PHE A 496 -10.74 -19.91 10.66
N VAL A 497 -9.41 -19.79 10.73
CA VAL A 497 -8.57 -20.37 11.79
C VAL A 497 -7.86 -19.22 12.48
N GLY A 498 -8.05 -19.08 13.78
CA GLY A 498 -7.55 -17.95 14.54
C GLY A 498 -7.77 -18.11 16.04
N GLU A 499 -6.98 -17.40 16.84
CA GLU A 499 -7.04 -17.44 18.30
C GLU A 499 -7.05 -16.02 18.87
N MET A 500 -8.22 -15.62 19.40
CA MET A 500 -8.54 -14.28 19.88
C MET A 500 -7.85 -13.93 21.21
N SER A 501 -7.23 -14.90 21.90
CA SER A 501 -6.42 -14.66 23.10
C SER A 501 -5.04 -14.05 22.82
N LEU A 502 -4.74 -13.71 21.56
CA LEU A 502 -3.48 -13.06 21.18
C LEU A 502 -3.21 -11.80 22.02
N GLU A 503 -2.05 -11.82 22.65
CA GLU A 503 -1.49 -10.69 23.39
C GLU A 503 0.00 -10.56 23.09
N ILE A 504 0.42 -9.37 22.68
CA ILE A 504 1.78 -9.05 22.31
C ILE A 504 2.32 -8.00 23.29
N PRO A 505 3.16 -8.39 24.27
CA PRO A 505 3.77 -7.46 25.22
C PRO A 505 4.56 -6.36 24.51
N ALA A 506 4.60 -5.17 25.10
CA ALA A 506 5.44 -4.08 24.63
C ALA A 506 6.91 -4.51 24.59
N GLY A 507 7.62 -4.21 23.51
CA GLY A 507 9.04 -4.50 23.36
C GLY A 507 9.36 -5.93 22.87
N ARG A 508 8.39 -6.83 22.79
CA ARG A 508 8.63 -8.23 22.37
C ARG A 508 8.88 -8.30 20.86
N SER A 509 10.08 -8.71 20.44
CA SER A 509 10.50 -8.70 19.02
C SER A 509 10.22 -9.97 18.21
N ASP A 510 9.90 -11.09 18.87
CA ASP A 510 9.59 -12.37 18.22
C ASP A 510 8.62 -13.16 19.12
N LEU A 511 7.35 -12.72 19.14
CA LEU A 511 6.27 -13.47 19.78
C LEU A 511 5.75 -14.51 18.78
N HIS A 512 5.78 -15.78 19.16
CA HIS A 512 5.08 -16.84 18.44
C HIS A 512 3.67 -17.03 19.02
N HIS A 513 2.66 -17.12 18.15
CA HIS A 513 1.28 -17.42 18.51
C HIS A 513 0.71 -18.48 17.57
N SER A 514 -0.10 -19.38 18.09
CA SER A 514 -0.68 -20.49 17.32
C SER A 514 -2.19 -20.53 17.48
N ALA A 515 -2.87 -20.90 16.39
CA ALA A 515 -4.29 -21.12 16.33
C ALA A 515 -4.59 -22.48 15.69
N GLU A 516 -5.62 -23.14 16.20
CA GLU A 516 -6.02 -24.46 15.72
C GLU A 516 -7.53 -24.59 15.54
N TYR A 517 -7.95 -25.27 14.48
CA TYR A 517 -9.35 -25.59 14.23
C TYR A 517 -9.50 -27.01 13.67
N THR A 518 -10.33 -27.83 14.32
CA THR A 518 -10.60 -29.20 13.88
C THR A 518 -11.85 -29.24 13.00
N LEU A 519 -11.72 -29.81 11.80
CA LEU A 519 -12.81 -29.88 10.84
C LEU A 519 -13.92 -30.85 11.32
N PRO A 520 -15.18 -30.39 11.46
CA PRO A 520 -16.29 -31.23 11.94
C PRO A 520 -16.88 -32.13 10.86
N VAL A 521 -16.48 -31.93 9.60
CA VAL A 521 -16.95 -32.58 8.37
C VAL A 521 -15.80 -32.62 7.35
N PRO A 522 -15.81 -33.54 6.37
CA PRO A 522 -14.88 -33.45 5.25
C PRO A 522 -15.13 -32.18 4.43
N VAL A 523 -14.05 -31.59 3.92
CA VAL A 523 -14.10 -30.39 3.08
C VAL A 523 -13.14 -30.51 1.89
N THR A 524 -13.40 -29.76 0.83
CA THR A 524 -12.43 -29.50 -0.23
C THR A 524 -11.98 -28.06 -0.15
N LEU A 525 -10.69 -27.85 0.08
CA LEU A 525 -10.03 -26.55 0.17
C LEU A 525 -9.67 -26.02 -1.22
N HIS A 526 -10.02 -24.77 -1.51
CA HIS A 526 -9.80 -24.12 -2.79
C HIS A 526 -8.78 -22.98 -2.72
N SER A 527 -8.78 -22.20 -1.65
CA SER A 527 -7.86 -21.06 -1.49
C SER A 527 -7.50 -20.84 -0.02
N VAL A 528 -6.37 -20.16 0.20
CA VAL A 528 -5.86 -19.77 1.51
C VAL A 528 -5.54 -18.28 1.50
N LEU A 529 -5.85 -17.57 2.58
CA LEU A 529 -5.50 -16.16 2.78
C LEU A 529 -5.01 -15.99 4.22
N PRO A 530 -3.69 -15.97 4.45
CA PRO A 530 -3.12 -15.54 5.73
C PRO A 530 -3.34 -14.04 5.95
N HIS A 531 -3.64 -13.63 7.18
CA HIS A 531 -3.93 -12.26 7.54
C HIS A 531 -3.38 -11.91 8.93
N MET A 532 -2.55 -10.86 8.97
CA MET A 532 -1.98 -10.22 10.16
C MET A 532 -1.92 -8.71 9.92
N HIS A 533 -1.80 -7.89 10.97
CA HIS A 533 -1.63 -6.44 10.81
C HIS A 533 -0.14 -6.03 10.80
N LEU A 534 0.17 -4.86 11.38
CA LEU A 534 1.45 -4.16 11.27
C LEU A 534 2.60 -4.80 12.05
N LEU A 535 2.28 -5.62 13.07
CA LEU A 535 3.29 -6.29 13.88
C LEU A 535 3.66 -7.67 13.32
N GLY A 536 2.87 -8.22 12.39
CA GLY A 536 3.14 -9.50 11.74
C GLY A 536 4.49 -9.54 11.02
N ARG A 537 5.15 -10.70 11.06
CA ARG A 537 6.48 -10.92 10.45
C ARG A 537 6.56 -12.12 9.54
N ARG A 538 5.93 -13.21 9.96
CA ARG A 538 5.88 -14.46 9.20
C ARG A 538 4.73 -15.29 9.70
N CYS A 539 4.27 -16.21 8.87
CA CYS A 539 3.25 -17.18 9.24
C CYS A 539 3.46 -18.51 8.52
N ARG A 540 2.98 -19.59 9.12
CA ARG A 540 3.02 -20.94 8.55
C ARG A 540 1.74 -21.67 8.87
N SER A 541 1.19 -22.38 7.89
CA SER A 541 -0.06 -23.13 8.04
C SER A 541 0.03 -24.50 7.41
N TRP A 542 -0.53 -25.50 8.08
CA TRP A 542 -0.64 -26.88 7.60
C TRP A 542 -1.87 -27.57 8.18
N ALA A 543 -2.30 -28.65 7.53
CA ALA A 543 -3.31 -29.55 8.07
C ALA A 543 -2.63 -30.79 8.65
N VAL A 544 -3.02 -31.20 9.86
CA VAL A 544 -2.66 -32.50 10.45
C VAL A 544 -3.83 -33.44 10.23
N LEU A 545 -3.64 -34.46 9.40
CA LEU A 545 -4.67 -35.47 9.12
C LEU A 545 -4.87 -36.40 10.33
N PRO A 546 -6.00 -37.13 10.42
CA PRO A 546 -6.25 -38.08 11.51
C PRO A 546 -5.17 -39.16 11.69
N ASN A 547 -4.45 -39.49 10.62
CA ASN A 547 -3.33 -40.44 10.65
C ASN A 547 -1.98 -39.80 11.05
N GLY A 548 -1.97 -38.53 11.47
CA GLY A 548 -0.77 -37.78 11.86
C GLY A 548 0.01 -37.16 10.70
N ARG A 549 -0.32 -37.47 9.43
CA ARG A 549 0.37 -36.87 8.28
C ARG A 549 0.10 -35.37 8.21
N GLN A 550 1.15 -34.58 8.01
CA GLN A 550 1.03 -33.14 7.78
C GLN A 550 0.94 -32.83 6.29
N VAL A 551 0.04 -31.90 5.94
CA VAL A 551 -0.13 -31.38 4.58
C VAL A 551 0.10 -29.87 4.62
N PRO A 552 1.16 -29.35 3.98
CA PRO A 552 1.45 -27.92 3.99
C PRO A 552 0.36 -27.16 3.22
N LEU A 553 -0.06 -26.01 3.77
CA LEU A 553 -1.06 -25.14 3.15
C LEU A 553 -0.44 -23.86 2.59
N VAL A 554 0.27 -23.09 3.43
CA VAL A 554 0.94 -21.84 3.04
C VAL A 554 1.98 -21.45 4.08
N ALA A 555 3.08 -20.83 3.66
CA ALA A 555 4.06 -20.21 4.54
C ALA A 555 4.58 -18.91 3.91
N ILE A 556 4.76 -17.88 4.73
CA ILE A 556 5.27 -16.56 4.34
C ILE A 556 6.35 -16.18 5.36
N ASP A 557 7.59 -16.02 4.91
CA ASP A 557 8.74 -15.73 5.78
C ASP A 557 9.01 -14.21 5.95
N ASP A 558 8.48 -13.40 5.03
CA ASP A 558 8.62 -11.94 5.01
C ASP A 558 7.25 -11.30 4.78
N TRP A 559 6.42 -11.36 5.83
CA TRP A 559 5.10 -10.74 5.85
C TRP A 559 5.21 -9.24 5.62
N ASP A 560 4.34 -8.73 4.76
CA ASP A 560 4.18 -7.30 4.52
C ASP A 560 2.69 -6.98 4.52
N PHE A 561 2.26 -6.13 5.44
CA PHE A 561 0.87 -5.71 5.58
C PHE A 561 0.32 -5.06 4.30
N ASN A 562 1.20 -4.51 3.45
CA ASN A 562 0.80 -3.92 2.18
C ASN A 562 0.52 -4.99 1.10
N TRP A 563 1.06 -6.20 1.24
CA TRP A 563 0.96 -7.28 0.25
C TRP A 563 0.18 -8.47 0.78
N GLN A 564 -1.12 -8.26 0.96
CA GLN A 564 -2.06 -9.30 1.38
C GLN A 564 -2.77 -9.88 0.16
N GLY A 565 -2.79 -11.20 0.03
CA GLY A 565 -3.32 -11.86 -1.15
C GLY A 565 -4.06 -13.15 -0.83
N GLN A 566 -5.04 -13.47 -1.66
CA GLN A 566 -5.73 -14.75 -1.66
C GLN A 566 -5.05 -15.72 -2.64
N TYR A 567 -4.52 -16.82 -2.11
CA TYR A 567 -3.78 -17.80 -2.91
C TYR A 567 -4.67 -18.99 -3.24
N HIS A 568 -5.04 -19.12 -4.51
CA HIS A 568 -5.88 -20.20 -5.01
C HIS A 568 -5.03 -21.42 -5.31
N LEU A 569 -5.39 -22.59 -4.77
CA LEU A 569 -4.66 -23.82 -5.02
C LEU A 569 -4.76 -24.23 -6.49
N ARG A 570 -3.63 -24.64 -7.07
CA ARG A 570 -3.58 -25.22 -8.42
C ARG A 570 -4.42 -26.49 -8.53
N LYS A 571 -4.47 -27.27 -7.45
CA LYS A 571 -5.33 -28.44 -7.31
C LYS A 571 -6.06 -28.32 -5.96
N PRO A 572 -7.40 -28.27 -5.94
CA PRO A 572 -8.14 -28.28 -4.69
C PRO A 572 -7.76 -29.48 -3.80
N LEU A 573 -7.73 -29.28 -2.50
CA LEU A 573 -7.23 -30.24 -1.53
C LEU A 573 -8.38 -30.79 -0.69
N LYS A 574 -8.66 -32.10 -0.80
CA LYS A 574 -9.66 -32.77 0.05
C LYS A 574 -9.07 -33.06 1.43
N LEU A 575 -9.73 -32.59 2.48
CA LEU A 575 -9.38 -32.79 3.87
C LEU A 575 -10.51 -33.57 4.57
N PRO A 576 -10.20 -34.65 5.31
CA PRO A 576 -11.21 -35.43 6.02
C PRO A 576 -11.72 -34.69 7.26
N ALA A 577 -12.89 -35.11 7.75
CA ALA A 577 -13.32 -34.75 9.11
C ALA A 577 -12.25 -35.18 10.13
N GLY A 578 -12.09 -34.39 11.20
CA GLY A 578 -11.05 -34.60 12.21
C GLY A 578 -9.66 -34.13 11.78
N ALA A 579 -9.45 -33.69 10.54
CA ALA A 579 -8.23 -32.99 10.19
C ALA A 579 -8.15 -31.67 10.97
N ARG A 580 -6.98 -31.43 11.57
CA ARG A 580 -6.70 -30.26 12.40
C ARG A 580 -5.92 -29.24 11.60
N LEU A 581 -6.52 -28.08 11.38
CA LEU A 581 -5.89 -26.95 10.71
C LEU A 581 -5.08 -26.17 11.73
N VAL A 582 -3.80 -25.96 11.44
CA VAL A 582 -2.86 -25.24 12.32
C VAL A 582 -2.38 -24.01 11.60
N HIS A 583 -2.40 -22.87 12.29
CA HIS A 583 -1.87 -21.60 11.83
C HIS A 583 -0.94 -21.02 12.90
N GLU A 584 0.33 -20.85 12.55
CA GLU A 584 1.33 -20.19 13.38
C GLU A 584 1.68 -18.83 12.81
N ALA A 585 1.80 -17.83 13.69
CA ALA A 585 2.11 -16.45 13.36
C ALA A 585 3.20 -15.91 14.30
N TRP A 586 4.06 -15.03 13.76
CA TRP A 586 5.11 -14.37 14.53
C TRP A 586 4.98 -12.85 14.44
N TYR A 587 5.22 -12.19 15.56
CA TYR A 587 5.03 -10.75 15.72
C TYR A 587 6.25 -10.05 16.33
N ASP A 588 6.46 -8.81 15.93
CA ASP A 588 7.50 -7.92 16.44
C ASP A 588 6.89 -6.60 16.93
N ASN A 589 6.69 -6.50 18.25
CA ASN A 589 6.26 -5.29 18.95
C ASN A 589 7.44 -4.56 19.62
N SER A 590 8.65 -4.69 19.07
CA SER A 590 9.81 -3.91 19.53
C SER A 590 9.80 -2.49 18.99
N SER A 591 10.64 -1.62 19.56
CA SER A 591 10.93 -0.29 19.00
C SER A 591 11.75 -0.39 17.71
N GLY A 592 12.33 -1.55 17.41
CA GLY A 592 13.03 -1.83 16.16
C GLY A 592 12.08 -2.09 14.99
N ASN A 593 10.82 -2.48 15.25
CA ASN A 593 9.82 -2.64 14.20
C ASN A 593 9.46 -1.28 13.60
N PRO A 594 9.77 -1.02 12.31
CA PRO A 594 9.47 0.27 11.73
C PRO A 594 7.96 0.49 11.46
N PHE A 595 7.18 -0.58 11.42
CA PHE A 595 5.73 -0.57 11.27
C PHE A 595 4.98 -0.55 12.61
N ASN A 596 5.67 -0.52 13.75
CA ASN A 596 5.00 -0.43 15.05
C ASN A 596 4.12 0.84 15.09
N PRO A 597 2.80 0.72 15.29
CA PRO A 597 1.91 1.87 15.34
C PRO A 597 2.09 2.69 16.64
N HIS A 598 2.96 2.24 17.56
CA HIS A 598 3.19 2.86 18.85
C HIS A 598 4.67 3.16 19.07
N SER A 599 4.97 4.42 19.43
CA SER A 599 6.28 4.85 19.90
C SER A 599 6.11 5.67 21.20
N PRO A 600 6.59 5.18 22.36
CA PRO A 600 7.20 3.86 22.57
C PRO A 600 6.20 2.71 22.37
N PRO A 601 6.66 1.45 22.18
CA PRO A 601 5.80 0.28 22.05
C PRO A 601 4.84 0.12 23.23
N ARG A 602 3.63 -0.39 22.94
CA ARG A 602 2.58 -0.65 23.93
C ARG A 602 2.10 -2.08 23.80
N ARG A 603 1.49 -2.64 24.84
CA ARG A 603 0.80 -3.93 24.77
C ARG A 603 -0.26 -3.86 23.65
N VAL A 604 -0.23 -4.84 22.75
CA VAL A 604 -1.20 -5.00 21.67
C VAL A 604 -1.96 -6.30 21.88
N ILE A 605 -3.27 -6.30 21.65
CA ILE A 605 -4.15 -7.46 21.79
C ILE A 605 -4.87 -7.75 20.47
N TRP A 606 -5.57 -8.89 20.41
CA TRP A 606 -6.43 -9.20 19.27
C TRP A 606 -7.47 -8.10 19.02
N GLY A 607 -7.65 -7.71 17.76
CA GLY A 607 -8.70 -6.78 17.36
C GLY A 607 -8.70 -6.49 15.86
N GLU A 608 -9.83 -6.03 15.34
CA GLU A 608 -10.01 -5.79 13.90
C GLU A 608 -9.29 -4.53 13.39
N GLY A 609 -8.89 -3.63 14.30
CA GLY A 609 -8.20 -2.40 13.92
C GLY A 609 -6.73 -2.59 13.61
N THR A 610 -6.18 -1.78 12.70
CA THR A 610 -4.78 -1.90 12.25
C THR A 610 -3.75 -1.60 13.33
N SER A 611 -4.12 -0.92 14.42
CA SER A 611 -3.29 -0.74 15.62
C SER A 611 -3.48 -1.84 16.68
N ALA A 612 -4.47 -2.72 16.50
CA ALA A 612 -4.56 -4.01 17.17
C ALA A 612 -3.92 -5.08 16.27
N GLU A 613 -3.92 -6.35 16.68
CA GLU A 613 -3.41 -7.44 15.84
C GLU A 613 -4.42 -8.53 15.52
N MET A 614 -4.09 -9.28 14.48
CA MET A 614 -4.77 -10.50 14.08
C MET A 614 -3.74 -11.58 13.73
N GLY A 615 -4.18 -12.83 13.80
CA GLY A 615 -3.45 -14.00 13.31
C GLY A 615 -4.46 -14.97 12.75
N LEU A 616 -4.93 -14.68 11.53
CA LEU A 616 -6.03 -15.40 10.90
C LEU A 616 -5.54 -16.12 9.64
N LEU A 617 -6.04 -17.32 9.44
CA LEU A 617 -6.02 -18.02 8.17
C LEU A 617 -7.46 -18.17 7.67
N LEU A 618 -7.75 -17.52 6.56
CA LEU A 618 -9.03 -17.57 5.87
C LEU A 618 -8.95 -18.66 4.79
N LEU A 619 -9.98 -19.49 4.69
CA LEU A 619 -10.00 -20.65 3.80
C LEU A 619 -11.31 -20.72 3.04
N ASP A 620 -11.25 -20.68 1.71
CA ASP A 620 -12.40 -21.04 0.89
C ASP A 620 -12.52 -22.55 0.78
N VAL A 621 -13.68 -23.07 1.19
CA VAL A 621 -13.95 -24.50 1.20
C VAL A 621 -15.32 -24.83 0.62
N THR A 622 -15.45 -26.04 0.11
CA THR A 622 -16.75 -26.67 -0.17
C THR A 622 -16.92 -27.89 0.74
N ALA A 623 -18.16 -28.17 1.14
CA ALA A 623 -18.50 -29.39 1.88
C ALA A 623 -19.19 -30.39 0.95
N ASP A 624 -19.11 -31.68 1.28
CA ASP A 624 -19.67 -32.76 0.46
C ASP A 624 -21.23 -32.74 0.41
N SER A 625 -21.89 -32.07 1.36
CA SER A 625 -23.35 -31.93 1.40
C SER A 625 -23.84 -30.59 1.97
N ALA A 626 -25.11 -30.26 1.76
CA ALA A 626 -25.72 -29.07 2.36
C ALA A 626 -25.82 -29.15 3.89
N ALA A 627 -26.02 -30.35 4.44
CA ALA A 627 -26.03 -30.57 5.88
C ALA A 627 -24.62 -30.34 6.48
N ASP A 628 -23.59 -30.86 5.82
CA ASP A 628 -22.20 -30.67 6.23
C ASP A 628 -21.79 -29.20 6.15
N ARG A 629 -22.19 -28.50 5.09
CA ARG A 629 -21.94 -27.06 4.96
C ARG A 629 -22.56 -26.27 6.12
N LYS A 630 -23.83 -26.53 6.45
CA LYS A 630 -24.51 -25.88 7.59
C LYS A 630 -23.80 -26.19 8.91
N LYS A 631 -23.39 -27.44 9.12
CA LYS A 631 -22.63 -27.87 10.31
C LYS A 631 -21.29 -27.16 10.39
N LEU A 632 -20.56 -27.06 9.28
CA LEU A 632 -19.26 -26.41 9.20
C LEU A 632 -19.33 -24.92 9.55
N ILE A 633 -20.23 -24.17 8.90
CA ILE A 633 -20.40 -22.73 9.14
C ILE A 633 -20.75 -22.48 10.61
N ARG A 634 -21.74 -23.21 11.13
CA ARG A 634 -22.17 -23.06 12.53
C ARG A 634 -21.04 -23.40 13.51
N HIS A 635 -20.32 -24.49 13.28
CA HIS A 635 -19.23 -24.92 14.15
C HIS A 635 -18.06 -23.92 14.14
N ASN A 636 -17.68 -23.42 12.96
CA ASN A 636 -16.63 -22.42 12.84
C ASN A 636 -17.03 -21.10 13.53
N TRP A 637 -18.28 -20.65 13.33
CA TRP A 637 -18.80 -19.48 14.03
C TRP A 637 -18.81 -19.66 15.56
N SER A 638 -19.36 -20.77 16.04
CA SER A 638 -19.41 -21.08 17.48
C SER A 638 -18.02 -21.11 18.11
N HIS A 639 -17.02 -21.62 17.39
CA HIS A 639 -15.64 -21.65 17.84
C HIS A 639 -15.11 -20.24 18.21
N PHE A 640 -15.36 -19.23 17.36
CA PHE A 640 -14.97 -17.84 17.66
C PHE A 640 -15.85 -17.19 18.73
N VAL A 641 -17.16 -17.46 18.74
CA VAL A 641 -18.06 -16.96 19.80
C VAL A 641 -17.65 -17.48 21.18
N GLU A 642 -17.25 -18.74 21.29
CA GLU A 642 -16.77 -19.35 22.52
C GLU A 642 -15.42 -18.77 22.96
N GLN A 643 -14.51 -18.47 22.03
CA GLN A 643 -13.29 -17.70 22.35
C GLN A 643 -13.65 -16.31 22.91
N TYR A 644 -14.53 -15.58 22.23
CA TYR A 644 -14.95 -14.24 22.68
C TYR A 644 -15.62 -14.26 24.06
N ARG A 645 -16.52 -15.22 24.35
CA ARG A 645 -17.15 -15.37 25.67
C ARG A 645 -16.14 -15.64 26.78
N ARG A 646 -15.18 -16.55 26.51
CA ARG A 646 -14.09 -16.86 27.46
C ARG A 646 -13.25 -15.63 27.80
N LEU A 647 -12.97 -14.78 26.80
CA LEU A 647 -12.13 -13.59 26.96
C LEU A 647 -12.86 -12.39 27.56
N SER A 648 -14.16 -12.24 27.28
CA SER A 648 -14.99 -11.13 27.78
C SER A 648 -15.52 -11.35 29.21
N GLY A 649 -15.35 -12.55 29.78
CA GLY A 649 -15.87 -12.89 31.11
C GLY A 649 -17.39 -13.06 31.17
N ASN A 650 -18.10 -12.86 30.05
CA ASN A 650 -19.53 -13.16 29.92
C ASN A 650 -19.71 -14.67 29.70
N ARG A 651 -19.94 -15.40 30.79
CA ARG A 651 -20.31 -16.82 30.75
C ARG A 651 -21.74 -17.03 30.28
#